data_AF-B5GT92-F1
#
_entry.id   AF-B5GT92-F1
#
_cell.length_a   1.000
_cell.length_b   1.000
_cell.length_c   1.000
_cell.angle_alpha   90.00
_cell.angle_beta   90.00
_cell.angle_gamma   90.00
#
_symmetry.space_group_name_H-M   'P 1'
#
loop_
_entity.id
_entity.type
_entity.pdbx_description
1 polymer ?
#
loop_
_entity_poly.entity_id
_entity_poly.type
_entity_poly.pdbx_seq_one_letter_code
_entity_poly.pdbx_strand_id
1 'polypeptide(L)'
;MGRGTGGLAGIEEDVLPGGDGRSPGRRDGGRGPGEGGGGPGERESPPRTLLTVAVRDYPDEDPEFAEGIDEQLALVAEWWGPPGAAVRPFHRVPPPELRERHDVERFLHEEAVREIAGEALVLFITGHGRRGAAGSHFLQLPLTESPRQLATAFRTSDIVAAALDSRAEHVLVIVNTCYARGIAGELNRLHEEIHANRRRGGRLDVVATCDHDQLVQVRQFPSVMRRVLERLRTSAQITTEWLSVGQLLTEFENELGTDAKRRKHRLHHVLDGGGFTTPTPCLPNPGFRPVRSPVGPARRQVATPVEDIDIWLARASGRTRDTDPGWYFSGRGRLNRELTAFLTGPRGVLLLTGSAGSGKSAVLGRAVTLSDPSFRDHPRYRAALASAPPGTVPPEGSVSVAVPARRRSAAELLREVLLGLEIEPRAAGPADDPAELWAAQLDGFLRKPGDTLTVVIDGLDEALEPFQTVQSVLVPLTEHCGAGAGAGAAAGVGSGSGSVCGAGAAPGGGRPVRLLIGVRSSRPDEERPGVLSEPGLLAAVLEVFPGASVLRTDDTGSREDIADYVRALMESPPVDVAAAAGTGTDGPGADGAAPVPPGGGRDARRAALTVAAAVWPSFLDARLAGEQLRAAADPDALIAGPGWLDLLHEGTKGLLRRDLALVAEEGLPADVALALLRAGAFALGAGIPWSNVWPAMAGALLGRPVEQPDEAIATLLRSRLAGYLAHDHEDDRLVYRPAHQRLAEVLQDPRQDLLMAAAEAAEAAEAAEASAAGAAGAAPGASRTEDPDGRNAAGPREPEAAE
;
A
#
# COMPACT_ATOMS: atom_id res chain seq x y z
N MET A 1 12.68 -60.01 5.90
CA MET A 1 12.59 -61.28 6.66
C MET A 1 12.41 -60.93 8.12
N GLY A 2 11.47 -61.58 8.82
CA GLY A 2 11.35 -61.56 10.28
C GLY A 2 10.31 -60.60 10.88
N ARG A 3 9.07 -61.08 11.00
CA ARG A 3 8.05 -60.56 11.93
C ARG A 3 8.37 -61.03 13.36
N GLY A 4 7.93 -60.29 14.37
CA GLY A 4 7.88 -60.74 15.76
C GLY A 4 6.89 -59.92 16.59
N THR A 5 5.71 -60.47 16.80
CA THR A 5 4.57 -59.96 17.58
C THR A 5 4.56 -60.51 19.01
N GLY A 6 3.95 -59.77 19.94
CA GLY A 6 3.39 -60.27 21.22
C GLY A 6 3.55 -59.23 22.34
N GLY A 7 2.57 -58.79 23.11
CA GLY A 7 1.18 -59.21 23.30
C GLY A 7 0.87 -59.39 24.79
N LEU A 8 -0.11 -58.60 25.32
CA LEU A 8 -0.97 -58.85 26.50
C LEU A 8 -0.29 -58.83 27.90
N ALA A 9 -0.90 -58.52 29.05
CA ALA A 9 -2.14 -57.85 29.50
C ALA A 9 -2.11 -57.84 31.06
N GLY A 10 -2.78 -56.87 31.71
CA GLY A 10 -3.62 -57.15 32.89
C GLY A 10 -3.22 -56.66 34.31
N ILE A 11 -4.08 -55.76 34.83
CA ILE A 11 -4.83 -55.73 36.13
C ILE A 11 -4.08 -55.74 37.49
N GLU A 12 -4.30 -54.72 38.35
CA GLU A 12 -5.04 -54.79 39.65
C GLU A 12 -5.01 -53.47 40.47
N GLU A 13 -6.18 -53.11 41.00
CA GLU A 13 -6.48 -52.06 41.99
C GLU A 13 -6.29 -52.58 43.42
N ASP A 14 -5.98 -51.69 44.38
CA ASP A 14 -6.40 -51.76 45.80
C ASP A 14 -6.14 -50.39 46.47
N VAL A 15 -7.17 -49.60 46.86
CA VAL A 15 -7.97 -49.58 48.11
C VAL A 15 -7.33 -48.81 49.29
N LEU A 16 -8.10 -47.81 49.78
CA LEU A 16 -7.89 -46.90 50.91
C LEU A 16 -8.16 -47.53 52.29
N PRO A 17 -7.84 -46.81 53.39
CA PRO A 17 -8.89 -46.34 54.33
C PRO A 17 -8.63 -44.88 54.80
N GLY A 18 -9.53 -44.02 55.28
CA GLY A 18 -10.86 -44.15 55.90
C GLY A 18 -10.81 -43.55 57.33
N GLY A 19 -11.60 -42.49 57.64
CA GLY A 19 -11.76 -42.00 59.03
C GLY A 19 -12.43 -40.63 59.23
N ASP A 20 -13.73 -40.65 59.55
CA ASP A 20 -14.66 -39.55 59.93
C ASP A 20 -14.50 -39.00 61.37
N GLY A 21 -15.05 -37.80 61.65
CA GLY A 21 -15.82 -37.59 62.90
C GLY A 21 -15.84 -36.22 63.64
N ARG A 22 -16.84 -35.38 63.32
CA ARG A 22 -17.77 -34.61 64.20
C ARG A 22 -17.34 -33.44 65.16
N SER A 23 -18.10 -32.34 64.98
CA SER A 23 -18.39 -31.04 65.67
C SER A 23 -18.53 -31.01 67.22
N PRO A 24 -18.55 -29.85 67.96
CA PRO A 24 -19.59 -28.78 67.91
C PRO A 24 -19.22 -27.32 68.35
N GLY A 25 -20.14 -26.34 68.15
CA GLY A 25 -20.32 -25.22 69.10
C GLY A 25 -20.41 -23.78 68.56
N ARG A 26 -21.65 -23.27 68.39
CA ARG A 26 -22.01 -21.85 68.23
C ARG A 26 -21.75 -21.04 69.52
N ARG A 27 -21.37 -19.75 69.40
CA ARG A 27 -21.97 -18.59 70.13
C ARG A 27 -21.60 -17.25 69.46
N ASP A 28 -22.57 -16.35 69.49
CA ASP A 28 -22.74 -15.09 68.76
C ASP A 28 -21.77 -13.95 69.15
N GLY A 29 -21.62 -12.95 68.24
CA GLY A 29 -21.26 -11.58 68.65
C GLY A 29 -20.75 -10.59 67.59
N GLY A 30 -21.63 -10.06 66.73
CA GLY A 30 -21.67 -8.61 66.46
C GLY A 30 -20.87 -7.96 65.31
N ARG A 31 -21.64 -7.36 64.38
CA ARG A 31 -21.44 -6.09 63.62
C ARG A 31 -20.54 -6.02 62.37
N GLY A 32 -21.22 -5.75 61.24
CA GLY A 32 -20.83 -4.74 60.24
C GLY A 32 -20.35 -5.27 58.89
N PRO A 33 -20.97 -4.93 57.74
CA PRO A 33 -20.53 -5.41 56.43
C PRO A 33 -19.37 -4.53 55.94
N GLY A 34 -18.15 -5.03 56.09
CA GLY A 34 -16.97 -4.52 55.39
C GLY A 34 -16.77 -5.31 54.10
N GLU A 35 -16.52 -4.57 53.03
CA GLU A 35 -16.41 -5.00 51.63
C GLU A 35 -15.62 -6.30 51.43
N GLY A 36 -16.17 -7.15 50.57
CA GLY A 36 -15.63 -8.47 50.26
C GLY A 36 -14.21 -8.41 49.71
N GLY A 37 -13.32 -9.17 50.34
CA GLY A 37 -12.04 -9.56 49.76
C GLY A 37 -12.29 -10.43 48.53
N GLY A 38 -11.88 -9.93 47.37
CA GLY A 38 -11.67 -10.75 46.18
C GLY A 38 -10.53 -11.73 46.44
N GLY A 39 -10.71 -12.99 46.03
CA GLY A 39 -9.64 -13.98 45.97
C GLY A 39 -8.50 -13.53 45.04
N PRO A 40 -7.39 -14.28 44.97
CA PRO A 40 -6.32 -13.97 44.03
C PRO A 40 -6.88 -14.14 42.62
N GLY A 41 -7.30 -13.03 42.01
CA GLY A 41 -7.73 -13.02 40.62
C GLY A 41 -6.56 -13.48 39.76
N GLU A 42 -6.83 -14.43 38.86
CA GLU A 42 -6.01 -14.65 37.67
C GLU A 42 -5.80 -13.28 37.02
N ARG A 43 -4.61 -12.71 37.20
CA ARG A 43 -4.23 -11.52 36.44
C ARG A 43 -4.12 -11.99 35.00
N GLU A 44 -5.08 -11.58 34.18
CA GLU A 44 -5.03 -11.77 32.74
C GLU A 44 -3.67 -11.25 32.25
N SER A 45 -2.84 -12.14 31.70
CA SER A 45 -1.49 -11.76 31.26
C SER A 45 -1.62 -10.72 30.15
N PRO A 46 -0.82 -9.65 30.16
CA PRO A 46 -0.85 -8.67 29.09
C PRO A 46 -0.59 -9.37 27.76
N PRO A 47 -1.29 -8.98 26.67
CA PRO A 47 -1.14 -9.67 25.39
C PRO A 47 0.30 -9.59 24.88
N ARG A 48 1.03 -8.52 25.19
CA ARG A 48 2.42 -8.32 24.75
C ARG A 48 3.27 -7.72 25.84
N THR A 49 4.45 -8.28 26.07
CA THR A 49 5.34 -7.92 27.18
C THR A 49 6.74 -7.59 26.67
N LEU A 50 7.31 -6.49 27.16
CA LEU A 50 8.69 -6.09 26.94
C LEU A 50 9.45 -6.14 28.28
N LEU A 51 10.48 -6.97 28.32
CA LEU A 51 11.44 -7.06 29.42
C LEU A 51 12.79 -6.51 28.98
N THR A 52 13.47 -5.84 29.90
CA THR A 52 14.82 -5.34 29.66
C THR A 52 15.75 -5.72 30.80
N VAL A 53 16.82 -6.44 30.48
CA VAL A 53 17.94 -6.73 31.38
C VAL A 53 19.09 -5.81 30.98
N ALA A 54 19.21 -4.68 31.67
CA ALA A 54 20.24 -3.69 31.40
C ALA A 54 21.14 -3.50 32.61
N VAL A 55 22.46 -3.64 32.39
CA VAL A 55 23.46 -3.43 33.43
C VAL A 55 24.23 -2.16 33.09
N ARG A 56 23.99 -1.09 33.86
CA ARG A 56 24.48 0.26 33.59
C ARG A 56 25.68 0.67 34.44
N ASP A 57 25.63 0.38 35.74
CA ASP A 57 26.48 1.05 36.75
C ASP A 57 27.66 0.18 37.19
N TYR A 58 28.77 0.20 36.42
CA TYR A 58 30.00 -0.53 36.78
C TYR A 58 30.97 0.37 37.59
N PRO A 59 31.71 -0.17 38.57
CA PRO A 59 32.58 0.64 39.44
C PRO A 59 33.73 1.34 38.72
N ASP A 60 34.23 0.76 37.63
CA ASP A 60 35.45 1.20 36.93
C ASP A 60 35.17 1.70 35.49
N GLU A 61 33.91 1.89 35.10
CA GLU A 61 33.53 2.33 33.76
C GLU A 61 33.35 3.85 33.65
N ASP A 62 33.52 4.35 32.42
CA ASP A 62 33.32 5.75 32.08
C ASP A 62 31.82 6.12 32.15
N PRO A 63 31.44 7.29 32.69
CA PRO A 63 30.08 7.83 32.56
C PRO A 63 29.49 7.77 31.15
N GLU A 64 30.31 7.88 30.09
CA GLU A 64 29.87 7.73 28.70
C GLU A 64 29.22 6.36 28.40
N PHE A 65 29.66 5.29 29.08
CA PHE A 65 29.07 3.96 28.94
C PHE A 65 27.63 3.95 29.47
N ALA A 66 27.42 4.50 30.66
CA ALA A 66 26.10 4.59 31.30
C ALA A 66 25.13 5.41 30.45
N GLU A 67 25.58 6.57 29.94
CA GLU A 67 24.81 7.39 28.99
C GLU A 67 24.45 6.59 27.72
N GLY A 68 25.38 5.80 27.20
CA GLY A 68 25.14 4.94 26.05
C GLY A 68 24.11 3.83 26.30
N ILE A 69 24.04 3.27 27.52
CA ILE A 69 22.98 2.32 27.91
C ILE A 69 21.64 3.04 28.03
N ASP A 70 21.60 4.22 28.64
CA ASP A 70 20.38 5.04 28.75
C ASP A 70 19.83 5.40 27.36
N GLU A 71 20.71 5.72 26.40
CA GLU A 71 20.32 5.94 24.99
C GLU A 71 19.68 4.70 24.33
N GLN A 72 20.17 3.50 24.63
CA GLN A 72 19.60 2.25 24.12
C GLN A 72 18.23 1.97 24.76
N LEU A 73 18.10 2.21 26.06
CA LEU A 73 16.83 2.06 26.78
C LEU A 73 15.77 3.02 26.24
N ALA A 74 16.15 4.28 25.98
CA ALA A 74 15.27 5.27 25.37
C ALA A 74 14.80 4.83 23.97
N LEU A 75 15.71 4.29 23.15
CA LEU A 75 15.39 3.76 21.83
C LEU A 75 14.44 2.56 21.88
N VAL A 76 14.70 1.59 22.76
CA VAL A 76 13.82 0.42 22.94
C VAL A 76 12.44 0.87 23.44
N ALA A 77 12.40 1.86 24.33
CA ALA A 77 11.17 2.48 24.78
C ALA A 77 10.43 3.25 23.66
N GLU A 78 11.14 3.84 22.71
CA GLU A 78 10.55 4.50 21.56
C GLU A 78 9.95 3.47 20.58
N TRP A 79 10.70 2.44 20.21
CA TRP A 79 10.27 1.43 19.24
C TRP A 79 9.08 0.62 19.76
N TRP A 80 9.18 0.07 20.96
CA TRP A 80 8.10 -0.63 21.64
C TRP A 80 7.20 0.34 22.42
N GLY A 81 7.14 1.59 21.90
CA GLY A 81 6.22 2.72 22.11
C GLY A 81 4.79 2.33 22.49
N PRO A 82 4.00 3.19 23.16
CA PRO A 82 2.60 3.28 22.74
C PRO A 82 2.66 3.69 21.27
N PRO A 83 2.31 2.80 20.33
CA PRO A 83 2.30 3.17 18.93
C PRO A 83 1.27 4.30 18.73
N GLY A 84 1.37 5.02 17.63
CA GLY A 84 0.19 5.75 17.12
C GLY A 84 -1.02 4.80 17.11
N ALA A 85 -2.25 5.33 17.16
CA ALA A 85 -3.53 4.68 17.50
C ALA A 85 -3.90 3.30 16.84
N ALA A 86 -3.04 2.69 16.04
CA ALA A 86 -3.26 1.49 15.23
C ALA A 86 -2.96 0.15 15.93
N VAL A 87 -1.97 0.09 16.83
CA VAL A 87 -1.46 -1.19 17.37
C VAL A 87 -1.59 -1.20 18.90
N ARG A 88 -1.92 -2.34 19.56
CA ARG A 88 -1.92 -2.37 21.04
C ARG A 88 -0.50 -2.14 21.59
N PRO A 89 -0.32 -1.44 22.71
CA PRO A 89 1.01 -1.20 23.28
C PRO A 89 1.58 -2.45 23.95
N PHE A 90 2.91 -2.50 24.07
CA PHE A 90 3.59 -3.47 24.93
C PHE A 90 3.44 -3.08 26.40
N HIS A 91 3.15 -4.05 27.27
CA HIS A 91 3.36 -3.89 28.70
C HIS A 91 4.86 -3.91 28.97
N ARG A 92 5.39 -2.80 29.49
CA ARG A 92 6.82 -2.67 29.77
C ARG A 92 7.08 -2.85 31.24
N VAL A 93 7.95 -3.79 31.54
CA VAL A 93 8.49 -3.95 32.88
C VAL A 93 9.68 -3.00 33.05
N PRO A 94 9.69 -2.13 34.09
CA PRO A 94 10.82 -1.26 34.36
C PRO A 94 12.13 -2.08 34.51
N PRO A 95 13.26 -1.62 33.93
CA PRO A 95 14.53 -2.31 34.10
C PRO A 95 14.90 -2.43 35.59
N PRO A 96 15.32 -3.61 36.07
CA PRO A 96 15.73 -3.81 37.46
C PRO A 96 17.09 -3.16 37.74
N GLU A 97 17.38 -2.82 38.99
CA GLU A 97 18.75 -2.52 39.43
C GLU A 97 19.53 -3.84 39.60
N LEU A 98 20.60 -4.02 38.83
CA LEU A 98 21.37 -5.27 38.79
C LEU A 98 22.81 -5.02 39.26
N ARG A 99 23.18 -5.55 40.43
CA ARG A 99 24.52 -5.40 41.02
C ARG A 99 25.26 -6.73 41.12
N GLU A 100 24.54 -7.79 41.45
CA GLU A 100 25.07 -9.14 41.65
C GLU A 100 24.18 -10.22 41.04
N ARG A 101 24.72 -11.45 40.98
CA ARG A 101 24.06 -12.60 40.34
C ARG A 101 22.63 -12.83 40.86
N HIS A 102 22.43 -12.65 42.17
CA HIS A 102 21.14 -12.86 42.82
C HIS A 102 20.06 -11.89 42.32
N ASP A 103 20.43 -10.67 41.92
CA ASP A 103 19.46 -9.69 41.40
C ASP A 103 18.82 -10.16 40.09
N VAL A 104 19.61 -10.78 39.21
CA VAL A 104 19.11 -11.35 37.95
C VAL A 104 18.19 -12.54 38.21
N GLU A 105 18.58 -13.44 39.12
CA GLU A 105 17.76 -14.61 39.51
C GLU A 105 16.43 -14.17 40.10
N ARG A 106 16.46 -13.18 41.00
CA ARG A 106 15.29 -12.58 41.62
C ARG A 106 14.39 -11.93 40.57
N PHE A 107 14.92 -11.13 39.65
CA PHE A 107 14.13 -10.52 38.59
C PHE A 107 13.42 -11.56 37.70
N LEU A 108 14.15 -12.59 37.25
CA LEU A 108 13.55 -13.66 36.43
C LEU A 108 12.43 -14.41 37.18
N HIS A 109 12.56 -14.53 38.51
CA HIS A 109 11.57 -15.17 39.37
C HIS A 109 10.35 -14.27 39.65
N GLU A 110 10.57 -13.01 40.04
CA GLU A 110 9.52 -12.04 40.41
C GLU A 110 8.62 -11.70 39.22
N GLU A 111 9.22 -11.51 38.03
CA GLU A 111 8.48 -11.29 36.78
C GLU A 111 7.95 -12.58 36.15
N ALA A 112 8.18 -13.73 36.81
CA ALA A 112 7.75 -15.05 36.38
C ALA A 112 8.01 -15.30 34.88
N VAL A 113 9.21 -15.01 34.39
CA VAL A 113 9.52 -14.92 32.94
C VAL A 113 9.14 -16.17 32.16
N ARG A 114 9.31 -17.35 32.76
CA ARG A 114 8.92 -18.65 32.18
C ARG A 114 7.41 -18.89 32.12
N GLU A 115 6.65 -18.17 32.92
CA GLU A 115 5.19 -18.28 32.99
C GLU A 115 4.48 -17.20 32.16
N ILE A 116 5.22 -16.22 31.62
CA ILE A 116 4.65 -15.18 30.75
C ILE A 116 3.95 -15.85 29.57
N ALA A 117 2.65 -15.61 29.46
CA ALA A 117 1.80 -15.99 28.35
C ALA A 117 1.37 -14.76 27.55
N GLY A 118 0.78 -14.97 26.38
CA GLY A 118 0.29 -13.92 25.51
C GLY A 118 0.79 -14.07 24.07
N GLU A 119 0.48 -13.07 23.26
CA GLU A 119 0.84 -12.98 21.84
C GLU A 119 2.36 -12.82 21.65
N ALA A 120 3.01 -11.91 22.40
CA ALA A 120 4.42 -11.60 22.20
C ALA A 120 5.21 -11.33 23.49
N LEU A 121 6.43 -11.88 23.58
CA LEU A 121 7.45 -11.52 24.57
C LEU A 121 8.70 -11.01 23.85
N VAL A 122 9.13 -9.80 24.21
CA VAL A 122 10.41 -9.22 23.76
C VAL A 122 11.33 -9.08 24.97
N LEU A 123 12.54 -9.64 24.87
CA LEU A 123 13.57 -9.50 25.90
C LEU A 123 14.79 -8.79 25.30
N PHE A 124 15.10 -7.60 25.79
CA PHE A 124 16.31 -6.85 25.42
C PHE A 124 17.38 -7.00 26.51
N ILE A 125 18.58 -7.48 26.15
CA ILE A 125 19.70 -7.66 27.08
C ILE A 125 20.83 -6.72 26.67
N THR A 126 21.31 -5.87 27.58
CA THR A 126 22.44 -4.97 27.32
C THR A 126 23.37 -4.82 28.53
N GLY A 127 24.65 -4.58 28.27
CA GLY A 127 25.73 -4.50 29.26
C GLY A 127 27.05 -5.08 28.74
N HIS A 128 28.00 -5.31 29.64
CA HIS A 128 29.25 -5.96 29.28
C HIS A 128 29.06 -7.48 29.16
N GLY A 129 29.56 -8.02 28.05
CA GLY A 129 29.64 -9.45 27.80
C GLY A 129 31.08 -9.93 27.92
N ARG A 130 31.29 -11.10 28.51
CA ARG A 130 32.60 -11.73 28.58
C ARG A 130 32.53 -13.20 28.23
N ARG A 131 33.49 -13.65 27.42
CA ARG A 131 33.65 -15.06 27.08
C ARG A 131 34.50 -15.76 28.14
N GLY A 132 33.98 -16.85 28.69
CA GLY A 132 34.69 -17.75 29.59
C GLY A 132 35.63 -18.68 28.83
N ALA A 133 36.53 -19.36 29.56
CA ALA A 133 37.57 -20.21 28.96
C ALA A 133 37.02 -21.38 28.11
N ALA A 134 35.83 -21.89 28.44
CA ALA A 134 35.16 -22.97 27.70
C ALA A 134 34.29 -22.46 26.52
N GLY A 135 34.32 -21.15 26.24
CA GLY A 135 33.53 -20.53 25.19
C GLY A 135 32.17 -19.98 25.64
N SER A 136 31.75 -20.23 26.89
CA SER A 136 30.51 -19.71 27.47
C SER A 136 30.45 -18.19 27.53
N HIS A 137 29.27 -17.61 27.32
CA HIS A 137 29.07 -16.17 27.40
C HIS A 137 28.42 -15.76 28.72
N PHE A 138 29.03 -14.79 29.39
CA PHE A 138 28.54 -14.24 30.66
C PHE A 138 28.20 -12.76 30.52
N LEU A 139 27.06 -12.37 31.07
CA LEU A 139 26.72 -10.98 31.36
C LEU A 139 27.49 -10.58 32.62
N GLN A 140 28.34 -9.57 32.50
CA GLN A 140 29.05 -9.02 33.65
C GLN A 140 28.09 -8.14 34.45
N LEU A 141 28.26 -8.19 35.76
CA LEU A 141 27.54 -7.41 36.76
C LEU A 141 28.55 -6.53 37.51
N PRO A 142 28.12 -5.43 38.15
CA PRO A 142 29.01 -4.52 38.87
C PRO A 142 29.92 -5.21 39.89
N LEU A 143 29.43 -6.27 40.54
CA LEU A 143 30.18 -7.06 41.53
C LEU A 143 30.82 -8.34 40.94
N THR A 144 31.01 -8.41 39.62
CA THR A 144 31.64 -9.57 38.96
C THR A 144 33.14 -9.63 39.22
N GLU A 145 33.59 -10.77 39.74
CA GLU A 145 35.00 -11.09 39.90
C GLU A 145 35.51 -11.93 38.72
N SER A 146 36.44 -11.40 37.93
CA SER A 146 37.05 -12.09 36.77
C SER A 146 37.52 -13.54 37.04
N PRO A 147 38.20 -13.88 38.15
CA PRO A 147 38.61 -15.27 38.42
C PRO A 147 37.47 -16.17 38.92
N ARG A 148 36.31 -15.61 39.29
CA ARG A 148 35.16 -16.33 39.85
C ARG A 148 33.87 -16.12 39.06
N GLN A 149 33.97 -15.91 37.74
CA GLN A 149 32.83 -15.64 36.84
C GLN A 149 31.65 -16.59 37.01
N LEU A 150 31.89 -17.89 37.24
CA LEU A 150 30.80 -18.85 37.45
C LEU A 150 29.93 -18.54 38.68
N ALA A 151 30.52 -17.92 39.70
CA ALA A 151 29.83 -17.56 40.94
C ALA A 151 29.29 -16.12 40.93
N THR A 152 30.00 -15.20 40.26
CA THR A 152 29.75 -13.75 40.39
C THR A 152 29.20 -13.08 39.14
N ALA A 153 29.28 -13.72 37.97
CA ALA A 153 28.63 -13.30 36.74
C ALA A 153 27.40 -14.17 36.43
N PHE A 154 26.58 -13.75 35.47
CA PHE A 154 25.40 -14.49 35.04
C PHE A 154 25.58 -15.05 33.63
N ARG A 155 25.25 -16.33 33.39
CA ARG A 155 25.31 -16.91 32.04
C ARG A 155 24.20 -16.31 31.20
N THR A 156 24.54 -15.65 30.10
CA THR A 156 23.54 -14.99 29.26
C THR A 156 22.56 -15.99 28.65
N SER A 157 23.03 -17.19 28.33
CA SER A 157 22.23 -18.29 27.81
C SER A 157 21.11 -18.73 28.76
N ASP A 158 21.30 -18.63 30.08
CA ASP A 158 20.25 -18.95 31.08
C ASP A 158 19.12 -17.90 31.08
N ILE A 159 19.45 -16.62 30.85
CA ILE A 159 18.46 -15.54 30.70
C ILE A 159 17.64 -15.75 29.43
N VAL A 160 18.33 -16.02 28.31
CA VAL A 160 17.69 -16.28 27.01
C VAL A 160 16.79 -17.51 27.11
N ALA A 161 17.26 -18.60 27.71
CA ALA A 161 16.48 -19.82 27.89
C ALA A 161 15.21 -19.59 28.73
N ALA A 162 15.26 -18.73 29.76
CA ALA A 162 14.06 -18.39 30.53
C ALA A 162 12.97 -17.74 29.66
N ALA A 163 13.34 -16.88 28.71
CA ALA A 163 12.38 -16.28 27.77
C ALA A 163 11.90 -17.26 26.69
N LEU A 164 12.80 -18.08 26.13
CA LEU A 164 12.43 -19.07 25.11
C LEU A 164 11.47 -20.14 25.66
N ASP A 165 11.64 -20.52 26.92
CA ASP A 165 10.79 -21.48 27.64
C ASP A 165 9.52 -20.85 28.26
N SER A 166 9.23 -19.58 27.93
CA SER A 166 7.96 -18.93 28.29
C SER A 166 6.75 -19.55 27.59
N ARG A 167 5.54 -19.15 28.00
CA ARG A 167 4.26 -19.55 27.38
C ARG A 167 3.78 -18.60 26.28
N ALA A 168 4.53 -17.55 25.96
CA ALA A 168 4.17 -16.60 24.90
C ALA A 168 4.27 -17.25 23.51
N GLU A 169 3.35 -16.92 22.60
CA GLU A 169 3.32 -17.51 21.25
C GLU A 169 4.55 -17.10 20.43
N HIS A 170 4.88 -15.81 20.44
CA HIS A 170 6.07 -15.24 19.80
C HIS A 170 7.08 -14.75 20.84
N VAL A 171 8.35 -15.11 20.68
CA VAL A 171 9.45 -14.66 21.53
C VAL A 171 10.57 -14.10 20.67
N LEU A 172 10.99 -12.88 20.96
CA LEU A 172 12.18 -12.27 20.38
C LEU A 172 13.14 -11.84 21.48
N VAL A 173 14.34 -12.39 21.47
CA VAL A 173 15.42 -11.98 22.38
C VAL A 173 16.49 -11.23 21.60
N ILE A 174 16.79 -9.99 22.00
CA ILE A 174 17.84 -9.17 21.42
C ILE A 174 18.99 -9.08 22.41
N VAL A 175 20.15 -9.62 22.04
CA VAL A 175 21.36 -9.65 22.88
C VAL A 175 22.34 -8.60 22.38
N ASN A 176 22.42 -7.47 23.09
CA ASN A 176 23.31 -6.35 22.82
C ASN A 176 24.48 -6.29 23.80
N THR A 177 25.37 -7.27 23.75
CA THR A 177 26.55 -7.38 24.63
C THR A 177 27.81 -7.72 23.84
N CYS A 178 29.00 -7.44 24.41
CA CYS A 178 30.28 -7.78 23.77
C CYS A 178 30.36 -9.29 23.54
N TYR A 179 30.82 -9.73 22.36
CA TYR A 179 30.88 -11.15 22.00
C TYR A 179 29.52 -11.87 21.94
N ALA A 180 28.41 -11.13 21.75
CA ALA A 180 27.05 -11.68 21.78
C ALA A 180 26.82 -12.88 20.84
N ARG A 181 27.42 -12.94 19.64
CA ARG A 181 27.28 -14.12 18.76
C ARG A 181 27.86 -15.41 19.37
N GLY A 182 28.78 -15.29 20.33
CA GLY A 182 29.33 -16.40 21.10
C GLY A 182 28.29 -17.25 21.86
N ILE A 183 27.08 -16.73 22.08
CA ILE A 183 25.97 -17.49 22.70
C ILE A 183 25.46 -18.62 21.81
N ALA A 184 25.65 -18.54 20.49
CA ALA A 184 25.02 -19.43 19.50
C ALA A 184 25.25 -20.92 19.78
N GLY A 185 26.49 -21.27 20.16
CA GLY A 185 26.86 -22.66 20.44
C GLY A 185 26.15 -23.25 21.67
N GLU A 186 25.85 -22.43 22.68
CA GLU A 186 25.11 -22.86 23.88
C GLU A 186 23.60 -22.89 23.63
N LEU A 187 23.08 -21.89 22.89
CA LEU A 187 21.66 -21.78 22.62
C LEU A 187 21.10 -22.95 21.82
N ASN A 188 21.85 -23.49 20.86
CA ASN A 188 21.39 -24.67 20.11
C ASN A 188 21.10 -25.87 21.03
N ARG A 189 21.97 -26.10 22.03
CA ARG A 189 21.78 -27.19 22.99
C ARG A 189 20.61 -26.92 23.93
N LEU A 190 20.51 -25.69 24.45
CA LEU A 190 19.38 -25.30 25.32
C LEU A 190 18.04 -25.35 24.57
N HIS A 191 18.04 -24.97 23.30
CA HIS A 191 16.86 -25.10 22.44
C HIS A 191 16.45 -26.57 22.27
N GLU A 192 17.40 -27.50 22.13
CA GLU A 192 17.13 -28.95 22.11
C GLU A 192 16.56 -29.49 23.43
N GLU A 193 16.78 -28.80 24.56
CA GLU A 193 16.20 -29.15 25.86
C GLU A 193 14.76 -28.64 26.04
N ILE A 194 14.38 -27.54 25.37
CA ILE A 194 13.01 -27.00 25.41
C ILE A 194 12.01 -28.06 24.94
N HIS A 195 10.87 -28.20 25.62
CA HIS A 195 9.90 -29.24 25.29
C HIS A 195 9.45 -29.17 23.81
N ALA A 196 9.33 -30.33 23.15
CA ALA A 196 9.09 -30.38 21.69
C ALA A 196 7.79 -29.68 21.26
N ASN A 197 6.76 -29.64 22.11
CA ASN A 197 5.53 -28.89 21.82
C ASN A 197 5.77 -27.39 21.86
N ARG A 198 6.63 -26.90 22.76
CA ARG A 198 6.99 -25.48 22.84
C ARG A 198 7.78 -25.06 21.61
N ARG A 199 8.77 -25.86 21.19
CA ARG A 199 9.53 -25.60 19.94
C ARG A 199 8.66 -25.57 18.68
N ARG A 200 7.67 -26.47 18.58
CA ARG A 200 6.80 -26.56 17.39
C ARG A 200 5.66 -25.55 17.40
N GLY A 201 5.15 -25.21 18.60
CA GLY A 201 4.03 -24.27 18.77
C GLY A 201 4.46 -22.81 18.92
N GLY A 202 5.69 -22.55 19.34
CA GLY A 202 6.25 -21.20 19.50
C GLY A 202 7.02 -20.71 18.29
N ARG A 203 7.11 -19.39 18.14
CA ARG A 203 8.03 -18.69 17.23
C ARG A 203 9.15 -18.09 18.08
N LEU A 204 10.33 -18.70 18.03
CA LEU A 204 11.44 -18.45 18.96
C LEU A 204 12.63 -17.83 18.22
N ASP A 205 12.83 -16.53 18.36
CA ASP A 205 13.89 -15.80 17.66
C ASP A 205 14.91 -15.18 18.61
N VAL A 206 16.19 -15.31 18.27
CA VAL A 206 17.28 -14.65 19.00
C VAL A 206 18.16 -13.88 18.03
N VAL A 207 18.33 -12.58 18.28
CA VAL A 207 19.17 -11.67 17.49
C VAL A 207 20.34 -11.17 18.33
N ALA A 208 21.56 -11.27 17.81
CA ALA A 208 22.76 -10.73 18.44
C ALA A 208 23.27 -9.51 17.64
N THR A 209 23.73 -8.47 18.34
CA THR A 209 24.17 -7.20 17.72
C THR A 209 25.66 -7.15 17.37
N CYS A 210 26.48 -8.08 17.89
CA CYS A 210 27.94 -8.12 17.72
C CYS A 210 28.43 -9.52 17.34
N ASP A 211 29.52 -9.59 16.54
CA ASP A 211 30.18 -10.85 16.17
C ASP A 211 31.00 -11.45 17.34
N HIS A 212 31.53 -12.66 17.14
CA HIS A 212 32.18 -13.50 18.17
C HIS A 212 33.43 -12.92 18.81
N ASP A 213 34.07 -11.93 18.17
CA ASP A 213 35.37 -11.36 18.56
C ASP A 213 35.33 -9.82 18.60
N GLN A 214 34.16 -9.22 18.83
CA GLN A 214 34.00 -7.76 18.84
C GLN A 214 33.49 -7.18 20.16
N LEU A 215 34.10 -6.06 20.55
CA LEU A 215 33.62 -5.18 21.60
C LEU A 215 32.44 -4.35 21.09
N VAL A 216 31.41 -4.17 21.93
CA VAL A 216 30.27 -3.30 21.64
C VAL A 216 30.73 -1.85 21.62
N GLN A 217 30.43 -1.14 20.54
CA GLN A 217 30.47 0.32 20.52
C GLN A 217 29.11 0.83 21.01
N VAL A 218 29.02 1.18 22.29
CA VAL A 218 27.75 1.39 23.02
C VAL A 218 26.80 2.37 22.33
N ARG A 219 27.35 3.42 21.70
CA ARG A 219 26.57 4.43 20.95
C ARG A 219 26.29 4.09 19.49
N GLN A 220 26.96 3.09 18.93
CA GLN A 220 26.81 2.75 17.51
C GLN A 220 25.47 2.07 17.23
N PHE A 221 25.11 1.03 18.00
CA PHE A 221 23.82 0.35 17.87
C PHE A 221 22.64 1.33 17.95
N PRO A 222 22.52 2.19 18.99
CA PRO A 222 21.41 3.12 19.06
C PRO A 222 21.45 4.15 17.93
N SER A 223 22.63 4.60 17.49
CA SER A 223 22.75 5.51 16.35
C SER A 223 22.27 4.91 15.02
N VAL A 224 22.56 3.63 14.75
CA VAL A 224 22.09 2.93 13.54
C VAL A 224 20.59 2.70 13.63
N MET A 225 20.11 2.18 14.76
CA MET A 225 18.68 1.91 14.96
C MET A 225 17.80 3.17 14.88
N ARG A 226 18.28 4.35 15.32
CA ARG A 226 17.57 5.62 15.12
C ARG A 226 17.37 5.95 13.64
N ARG A 227 18.38 5.68 12.80
CA ARG A 227 18.23 5.85 11.35
C ARG A 227 17.30 4.80 10.76
N VAL A 228 17.33 3.56 11.25
CA VAL A 228 16.36 2.52 10.86
C VAL A 228 14.94 2.93 11.20
N LEU A 229 14.70 3.49 12.40
CA LEU A 229 13.40 4.05 12.79
C LEU A 229 12.92 5.12 11.82
N GLU A 230 13.79 6.09 11.52
CA GLU A 230 13.45 7.17 10.60
C GLU A 230 13.15 6.63 9.19
N ARG A 231 13.98 5.71 8.71
CA ARG A 231 13.80 5.03 7.43
C ARG A 231 12.47 4.29 7.37
N LEU A 232 12.13 3.52 8.40
CA LEU A 232 10.86 2.79 8.47
C LEU A 232 9.67 3.75 8.39
N ARG A 233 9.73 4.90 9.05
CA ARG A 233 8.69 5.93 9.04
C ARG A 233 8.56 6.71 7.72
N THR A 234 9.58 6.66 6.86
CA THR A 234 9.69 7.50 5.66
C THR A 234 9.90 6.70 4.37
N SER A 235 11.11 6.18 4.14
CA SER A 235 11.55 5.65 2.84
C SER A 235 11.52 4.13 2.70
N ALA A 236 11.41 3.37 3.80
CA ALA A 236 11.30 1.91 3.72
C ALA A 236 9.98 1.47 3.07
N GLN A 237 8.91 2.24 3.28
CA GLN A 237 7.58 2.03 2.69
C GLN A 237 7.04 0.61 2.91
N ILE A 238 7.39 -0.03 4.03
CA ILE A 238 6.86 -1.34 4.40
C ILE A 238 5.42 -1.14 4.91
N THR A 239 4.50 -1.87 4.30
CA THR A 239 3.05 -1.67 4.46
C THR A 239 2.41 -2.64 5.44
N THR A 240 3.12 -3.67 5.88
CA THR A 240 2.63 -4.61 6.89
C THR A 240 2.67 -4.02 8.30
N GLU A 241 1.72 -4.43 9.15
CA GLU A 241 1.66 -4.03 10.56
C GLU A 241 2.90 -4.51 11.35
N TRP A 242 3.38 -5.70 11.00
CA TRP A 242 4.49 -6.38 11.66
C TRP A 242 5.64 -6.54 10.69
N LEU A 243 6.86 -6.34 11.18
CA LEU A 243 8.07 -6.68 10.45
C LEU A 243 8.41 -8.16 10.68
N SER A 244 9.09 -8.76 9.71
CA SER A 244 9.86 -9.98 9.93
C SER A 244 11.25 -9.68 10.50
N VAL A 245 11.88 -10.69 11.10
CA VAL A 245 13.28 -10.57 11.54
C VAL A 245 14.20 -10.25 10.36
N GLY A 246 13.94 -10.84 9.19
CA GLY A 246 14.68 -10.56 7.96
C GLY A 246 14.56 -9.10 7.50
N GLN A 247 13.38 -8.50 7.62
CA GLN A 247 13.19 -7.07 7.33
C GLN A 247 13.97 -6.18 8.30
N LEU A 248 13.94 -6.47 9.62
CA LEU A 248 14.74 -5.75 10.61
C LEU A 248 16.25 -5.79 10.28
N LEU A 249 16.77 -6.99 9.99
CA LEU A 249 18.18 -7.21 9.64
C LEU A 249 18.54 -6.44 8.36
N THR A 250 17.69 -6.52 7.33
CA THR A 250 17.91 -5.86 6.05
C THR A 250 17.94 -4.33 6.20
N GLU A 251 16.97 -3.75 6.92
CA GLU A 251 16.95 -2.29 7.12
C GLU A 251 18.10 -1.81 8.01
N PHE A 252 18.53 -2.62 8.98
CA PHE A 252 19.73 -2.33 9.76
C PHE A 252 20.98 -2.30 8.88
N GLU A 253 21.17 -3.28 7.99
CA GLU A 253 22.31 -3.34 7.08
C GLU A 253 22.31 -2.21 6.05
N ASN A 254 21.14 -1.74 5.62
CA ASN A 254 20.99 -0.57 4.75
C ASN A 254 21.61 0.68 5.42
N GLU A 255 21.41 0.85 6.72
CA GLU A 255 21.87 2.01 7.51
C GLU A 255 23.32 1.94 8.01
N LEU A 256 24.03 0.84 7.72
CA LEU A 256 25.47 0.70 8.00
C LEU A 256 26.36 1.35 6.94
N GLY A 257 25.81 1.64 5.76
CA GLY A 257 26.53 2.30 4.66
C GLY A 257 27.51 1.36 3.95
N THR A 258 28.80 1.41 4.32
CA THR A 258 29.87 0.70 3.59
C THR A 258 29.89 -0.79 3.87
N ASP A 259 30.36 -1.59 2.90
CA ASP A 259 30.51 -3.04 3.06
C ASP A 259 31.42 -3.43 4.24
N ALA A 260 32.44 -2.62 4.52
CA ALA A 260 33.31 -2.82 5.68
C ALA A 260 32.52 -2.68 7.00
N LYS A 261 31.64 -1.68 7.10
CA LYS A 261 30.76 -1.50 8.27
C LYS A 261 29.72 -2.59 8.35
N ARG A 262 29.11 -3.01 7.23
CA ARG A 262 28.16 -4.14 7.17
C ARG A 262 28.79 -5.43 7.69
N ARG A 263 29.98 -5.80 7.19
CA ARG A 263 30.69 -6.99 7.65
C ARG A 263 31.02 -6.94 9.14
N LYS A 264 31.32 -5.75 9.67
CA LYS A 264 31.72 -5.58 11.05
C LYS A 264 30.53 -5.54 12.02
N HIS A 265 29.45 -4.87 11.66
CA HIS A 265 28.40 -4.44 12.60
C HIS A 265 27.00 -4.98 12.27
N ARG A 266 26.85 -5.88 11.29
CA ARG A 266 25.54 -6.47 10.99
C ARG A 266 24.96 -7.20 12.21
N LEU A 267 23.64 -7.25 12.24
CA LEU A 267 22.91 -8.10 13.18
C LEU A 267 23.01 -9.56 12.74
N HIS A 268 22.92 -10.47 13.71
CA HIS A 268 22.98 -11.91 13.48
C HIS A 268 21.73 -12.58 14.04
N HIS A 269 20.98 -13.29 13.19
CA HIS A 269 19.89 -14.17 13.61
C HIS A 269 20.50 -15.48 14.12
N VAL A 270 20.60 -15.62 15.43
CA VAL A 270 21.31 -16.72 16.11
C VAL A 270 20.44 -17.96 16.24
N LEU A 271 19.14 -17.78 16.46
CA LEU A 271 18.15 -18.84 16.48
C LEU A 271 16.96 -18.40 15.63
N ASP A 272 16.65 -19.17 14.58
CA ASP A 272 15.51 -18.98 13.68
C ASP A 272 14.44 -20.04 13.97
N GLY A 273 13.57 -19.76 14.94
CA GLY A 273 12.38 -20.54 15.22
C GLY A 273 11.11 -19.92 14.63
N GLY A 274 11.17 -18.65 14.21
CA GLY A 274 10.04 -17.89 13.67
C GLY A 274 9.86 -17.97 12.16
N GLY A 275 10.95 -18.21 11.43
CA GLY A 275 11.04 -18.09 9.97
C GLY A 275 11.54 -16.69 9.57
N PHE A 276 12.67 -16.62 8.87
CA PHE A 276 13.35 -15.38 8.48
C PHE A 276 12.45 -14.30 7.84
N THR A 277 11.52 -14.69 6.96
CA THR A 277 10.62 -13.77 6.24
C THR A 277 9.23 -13.66 6.85
N THR A 278 8.93 -14.40 7.93
CA THR A 278 7.60 -14.41 8.53
C THR A 278 7.42 -13.20 9.45
N PRO A 279 6.39 -12.36 9.26
CA PRO A 279 6.10 -11.24 10.16
C PRO A 279 5.82 -11.72 11.59
N THR A 280 6.20 -10.93 12.60
CA THR A 280 6.05 -11.30 14.01
C THR A 280 5.50 -10.14 14.86
N PRO A 281 4.51 -10.38 15.75
CA PRO A 281 4.01 -9.36 16.69
C PRO A 281 5.08 -8.81 17.65
N CYS A 282 6.23 -9.49 17.77
CA CYS A 282 7.41 -8.99 18.49
C CYS A 282 8.03 -7.73 17.84
N LEU A 283 7.82 -7.50 16.55
CA LEU A 283 8.40 -6.40 15.78
C LEU A 283 7.30 -5.54 15.15
N PRO A 284 6.64 -4.64 15.92
CA PRO A 284 5.75 -3.65 15.32
C PRO A 284 6.50 -2.80 14.31
N ASN A 285 5.91 -2.57 13.14
CA ASN A 285 6.44 -1.66 12.14
C ASN A 285 6.13 -0.20 12.54
N PRO A 286 7.13 0.62 12.94
CA PRO A 286 6.91 1.99 13.40
C PRO A 286 6.46 2.94 12.29
N GLY A 287 6.66 2.55 11.02
CA GLY A 287 6.17 3.25 9.84
C GLY A 287 4.82 2.77 9.35
N PHE A 288 4.23 1.75 9.98
CA PHE A 288 2.92 1.26 9.59
C PHE A 288 1.89 2.36 9.80
N ARG A 289 1.38 2.85 8.68
CA ARG A 289 0.18 3.68 8.66
C ARG A 289 -0.93 2.70 8.34
N PRO A 290 -1.85 2.41 9.29
CA PRO A 290 -3.03 1.68 8.90
C PRO A 290 -3.61 2.47 7.74
N VAL A 291 -3.75 1.82 6.59
CA VAL A 291 -4.57 2.36 5.53
C VAL A 291 -5.90 2.55 6.22
N ARG A 292 -6.23 3.80 6.56
CA ARG A 292 -7.61 4.19 6.84
C ARG A 292 -8.25 3.96 5.50
N SER A 293 -8.61 2.72 5.23
CA SER A 293 -9.46 2.36 4.12
C SER A 293 -10.61 3.34 4.28
N PRO A 294 -10.86 4.24 3.31
CA PRO A 294 -12.01 5.14 3.34
C PRO A 294 -13.33 4.36 3.24
N VAL A 295 -13.33 3.11 3.67
CA VAL A 295 -14.29 2.07 3.39
C VAL A 295 -14.04 0.97 4.41
N GLY A 296 -15.04 0.69 5.23
CA GLY A 296 -14.96 -0.41 6.18
C GLY A 296 -14.80 -1.77 5.49
N PRO A 297 -14.96 -2.88 6.24
CA PRO A 297 -15.03 -4.26 5.72
C PRO A 297 -16.16 -4.53 4.69
N ALA A 298 -16.73 -3.48 4.12
CA ALA A 298 -17.97 -3.40 3.37
C ALA A 298 -17.84 -3.62 1.85
N ARG A 299 -16.64 -3.70 1.26
CA ARG A 299 -16.50 -3.90 -0.21
C ARG A 299 -16.55 -5.36 -0.69
N ARG A 300 -17.27 -6.25 0.00
CA ARG A 300 -17.36 -7.69 -0.38
C ARG A 300 -18.30 -7.97 -1.56
N GLN A 301 -19.11 -7.02 -2.01
CA GLN A 301 -20.16 -7.31 -3.00
C GLN A 301 -19.74 -7.09 -4.46
N VAL A 302 -18.67 -6.32 -4.71
CA VAL A 302 -17.87 -6.40 -5.94
C VAL A 302 -16.50 -6.84 -5.48
N ALA A 303 -16.20 -8.14 -5.49
CA ALA A 303 -14.96 -8.63 -4.90
C ALA A 303 -13.77 -8.37 -5.84
N THR A 304 -13.41 -7.09 -5.81
CA THR A 304 -12.11 -6.57 -6.21
C THR A 304 -11.14 -6.91 -5.09
N PRO A 305 -9.94 -7.44 -5.39
CA PRO A 305 -8.90 -7.63 -4.37
C PRO A 305 -8.70 -6.33 -3.58
N VAL A 306 -8.52 -6.41 -2.25
CA VAL A 306 -8.46 -5.22 -1.37
C VAL A 306 -7.39 -4.22 -1.82
N GLU A 307 -6.30 -4.74 -2.40
CA GLU A 307 -5.16 -4.01 -2.93
C GLU A 307 -5.51 -3.16 -4.18
N ASP A 308 -6.53 -3.54 -4.95
CA ASP A 308 -6.92 -2.89 -6.21
C ASP A 308 -8.01 -1.81 -6.04
N ILE A 309 -8.54 -1.64 -4.82
CA ILE A 309 -9.64 -0.71 -4.52
C ILE A 309 -9.30 0.75 -4.87
N ASP A 310 -8.10 1.20 -4.49
CA ASP A 310 -7.67 2.57 -4.74
C ASP A 310 -7.45 2.83 -6.23
N ILE A 311 -7.03 1.80 -6.98
CA ILE A 311 -6.86 1.87 -8.44
C ILE A 311 -8.20 2.16 -9.12
N TRP A 312 -9.25 1.42 -8.76
CA TRP A 312 -10.58 1.64 -9.34
C TRP A 312 -11.16 2.99 -8.94
N LEU A 313 -10.96 3.42 -7.69
CA LEU A 313 -11.42 4.72 -7.22
C LEU A 313 -10.73 5.87 -7.97
N ALA A 314 -9.39 5.81 -8.10
CA ALA A 314 -8.62 6.82 -8.81
C ALA A 314 -9.07 6.93 -10.28
N ARG A 315 -9.29 5.78 -10.94
CA ARG A 315 -9.82 5.72 -12.31
C ARG A 315 -11.24 6.29 -12.40
N ALA A 316 -12.12 5.93 -11.46
CA ALA A 316 -13.52 6.32 -11.46
C ALA A 316 -13.73 7.82 -11.22
N SER A 317 -12.94 8.42 -10.33
CA SER A 317 -13.03 9.84 -10.01
C SER A 317 -12.32 10.73 -11.01
N GLY A 318 -11.31 10.21 -11.73
CA GLY A 318 -10.47 11.00 -12.62
C GLY A 318 -9.58 12.01 -11.87
N ARG A 319 -9.35 11.78 -10.57
CA ARG A 319 -8.46 12.58 -9.73
C ARG A 319 -7.01 12.56 -10.25
N THR A 320 -6.26 13.62 -9.99
CA THR A 320 -4.87 13.71 -10.48
C THR A 320 -3.84 13.14 -9.51
N ARG A 321 -4.18 13.06 -8.21
CA ARG A 321 -3.34 12.56 -7.12
C ARG A 321 -4.17 11.79 -6.11
N ASP A 322 -3.56 10.93 -5.30
CA ASP A 322 -4.31 10.14 -4.31
C ASP A 322 -4.90 10.95 -3.16
N THR A 323 -4.25 12.08 -2.85
CA THR A 323 -4.73 13.06 -1.86
C THR A 323 -5.84 13.96 -2.40
N ASP A 324 -6.06 13.99 -3.71
CA ASP A 324 -7.08 14.82 -4.34
C ASP A 324 -8.49 14.24 -4.03
N PRO A 325 -9.35 15.00 -3.32
CA PRO A 325 -10.66 14.52 -2.94
C PRO A 325 -11.70 14.61 -4.06
N GLY A 326 -11.36 15.21 -5.21
CA GLY A 326 -12.29 15.54 -6.27
C GLY A 326 -12.85 14.36 -7.06
N TRP A 327 -14.01 14.60 -7.65
CA TRP A 327 -14.65 13.74 -8.64
C TRP A 327 -14.87 14.53 -9.92
N TYR A 328 -13.97 14.34 -10.88
CA TYR A 328 -13.91 15.11 -12.12
C TYR A 328 -14.40 14.34 -13.33
N PHE A 329 -14.33 13.01 -13.27
CA PHE A 329 -14.84 12.16 -14.35
C PHE A 329 -16.38 12.12 -14.32
N SER A 330 -16.94 13.17 -14.90
CA SER A 330 -18.37 13.35 -15.16
C SER A 330 -18.55 13.59 -16.66
N GLY A 331 -19.25 12.70 -17.37
CA GLY A 331 -19.39 12.78 -18.82
C GLY A 331 -19.63 11.41 -19.43
N ARG A 332 -19.35 11.27 -20.73
CA ARG A 332 -19.46 10.00 -21.47
C ARG A 332 -20.87 9.43 -21.44
N GLY A 333 -21.89 10.30 -21.44
CA GLY A 333 -23.27 9.94 -21.13
C GLY A 333 -23.83 8.84 -22.02
N ARG A 334 -23.52 8.86 -23.33
CA ARG A 334 -23.89 7.79 -24.25
C ARG A 334 -23.23 6.46 -23.88
N LEU A 335 -21.91 6.47 -23.72
CA LEU A 335 -21.13 5.26 -23.45
C LEU A 335 -21.51 4.65 -22.10
N ASN A 336 -21.65 5.46 -21.05
CA ASN A 336 -22.09 5.01 -19.74
C ASN A 336 -23.54 4.46 -19.74
N ARG A 337 -24.43 5.00 -20.59
CA ARG A 337 -25.79 4.45 -20.79
C ARG A 337 -25.76 3.09 -21.50
N GLU A 338 -24.98 2.96 -22.57
CA GLU A 338 -24.82 1.69 -23.29
C GLU A 338 -24.20 0.61 -22.39
N LEU A 339 -23.21 0.98 -21.57
CA LEU A 339 -22.61 0.10 -20.57
C LEU A 339 -23.64 -0.30 -19.50
N THR A 340 -24.40 0.66 -18.97
CA THR A 340 -25.47 0.38 -17.98
C THR A 340 -26.55 -0.54 -18.55
N ALA A 341 -26.92 -0.35 -19.82
CA ALA A 341 -27.85 -1.23 -20.53
C ALA A 341 -27.30 -2.65 -20.69
N PHE A 342 -26.00 -2.80 -20.98
CA PHE A 342 -25.35 -4.12 -21.01
C PHE A 342 -25.36 -4.80 -19.63
N LEU A 343 -25.04 -4.08 -18.56
CA LEU A 343 -25.02 -4.60 -17.19
C LEU A 343 -26.41 -5.05 -16.69
N THR A 344 -27.49 -4.52 -17.27
CA THR A 344 -28.87 -4.93 -16.99
C THR A 344 -29.42 -5.97 -17.96
N GLY A 345 -28.77 -6.17 -19.11
CA GLY A 345 -29.19 -7.05 -20.20
C GLY A 345 -28.95 -8.54 -19.93
N PRO A 346 -29.14 -9.44 -20.90
CA PRO A 346 -28.83 -10.87 -20.74
C PRO A 346 -27.30 -11.12 -20.68
N ARG A 347 -26.89 -12.40 -20.60
CA ARG A 347 -25.48 -12.81 -20.83
C ARG A 347 -24.97 -12.31 -22.18
N GLY A 348 -23.66 -12.08 -22.27
CA GLY A 348 -23.02 -11.60 -23.48
C GLY A 348 -21.63 -11.03 -23.21
N VAL A 349 -21.01 -10.49 -24.25
CA VAL A 349 -19.67 -9.88 -24.19
C VAL A 349 -19.72 -8.45 -24.71
N LEU A 350 -19.16 -7.52 -23.93
CA LEU A 350 -18.98 -6.12 -24.29
C LEU A 350 -17.48 -5.78 -24.26
N LEU A 351 -16.96 -5.36 -25.41
CA LEU A 351 -15.58 -4.91 -25.57
C LEU A 351 -15.54 -3.39 -25.55
N LEU A 352 -14.86 -2.81 -24.56
CA LEU A 352 -14.57 -1.39 -24.50
C LEU A 352 -13.16 -1.14 -25.05
N THR A 353 -13.08 -0.43 -26.18
CA THR A 353 -11.83 -0.21 -26.89
C THR A 353 -11.56 1.27 -27.22
N GLY A 354 -10.36 1.55 -27.73
CA GLY A 354 -9.88 2.89 -28.08
C GLY A 354 -8.38 3.02 -27.90
N SER A 355 -7.83 4.11 -28.44
CA SER A 355 -6.41 4.46 -28.35
C SER A 355 -5.89 4.59 -26.90
N ALA A 356 -4.58 4.65 -26.71
CA ALA A 356 -4.00 4.84 -25.38
C ALA A 356 -4.39 6.20 -24.80
N GLY A 357 -4.75 6.24 -23.53
CA GLY A 357 -5.16 7.47 -22.85
C GLY A 357 -6.57 7.94 -23.17
N SER A 358 -7.39 7.17 -23.89
CA SER A 358 -8.77 7.55 -24.26
C SER A 358 -9.80 7.47 -23.12
N GLY A 359 -9.42 6.95 -21.95
CA GLY A 359 -10.30 6.85 -20.77
C GLY A 359 -11.06 5.52 -20.60
N LYS A 360 -10.61 4.42 -21.22
CA LYS A 360 -11.18 3.06 -21.04
C LYS A 360 -11.30 2.65 -19.57
N SER A 361 -10.19 2.66 -18.86
CA SER A 361 -10.15 2.28 -17.44
C SER A 361 -10.97 3.20 -16.55
N ALA A 362 -11.15 4.47 -16.92
CA ALA A 362 -11.99 5.42 -16.18
C ALA A 362 -13.48 5.08 -16.32
N VAL A 363 -13.94 4.75 -17.53
CA VAL A 363 -15.30 4.25 -17.78
C VAL A 363 -15.55 2.95 -17.01
N LEU A 364 -14.65 1.97 -17.10
CA LEU A 364 -14.80 0.70 -16.39
C LEU A 364 -14.75 0.91 -14.88
N GLY A 365 -13.82 1.73 -14.38
CA GLY A 365 -13.74 2.05 -12.96
C GLY A 365 -14.98 2.73 -12.43
N ARG A 366 -15.60 3.61 -13.22
CA ARG A 366 -16.90 4.19 -12.87
C ARG A 366 -18.00 3.13 -12.82
N ALA A 367 -18.05 2.20 -13.77
CA ALA A 367 -19.03 1.12 -13.74
C ALA A 367 -18.89 0.22 -12.51
N VAL A 368 -17.66 -0.22 -12.21
CA VAL A 368 -17.31 -1.04 -11.04
C VAL A 368 -17.67 -0.30 -9.75
N THR A 369 -17.12 0.90 -9.57
CA THR A 369 -17.25 1.69 -8.35
C THR A 369 -18.70 2.09 -8.07
N LEU A 370 -19.46 2.51 -9.09
CA LEU A 370 -20.85 2.90 -8.90
C LEU A 370 -21.81 1.71 -8.76
N SER A 371 -21.40 0.48 -9.11
CA SER A 371 -22.21 -0.73 -8.88
C SER A 371 -22.09 -1.28 -7.45
N ASP A 372 -21.09 -0.84 -6.68
CA ASP A 372 -20.85 -1.27 -5.30
C ASP A 372 -21.79 -0.52 -4.33
N PRO A 373 -22.70 -1.23 -3.60
CA PRO A 373 -23.60 -0.60 -2.64
C PRO A 373 -22.87 0.15 -1.52
N SER A 374 -21.73 -0.38 -1.06
CA SER A 374 -20.97 0.22 0.03
C SER A 374 -20.29 1.51 -0.39
N PHE A 375 -19.90 1.62 -1.66
CA PHE A 375 -19.45 2.89 -2.23
C PHE A 375 -20.57 3.92 -2.25
N ARG A 376 -21.80 3.51 -2.60
CA ARG A 376 -22.96 4.42 -2.65
C ARG A 376 -23.37 4.97 -1.30
N ASP A 377 -23.24 4.15 -0.28
CA ASP A 377 -23.56 4.55 1.08
C ASP A 377 -22.52 5.51 1.67
N HIS A 378 -21.30 5.54 1.10
CA HIS A 378 -20.22 6.35 1.60
C HIS A 378 -20.51 7.86 1.49
N PRO A 379 -20.51 8.62 2.61
CA PRO A 379 -20.90 10.04 2.64
C PRO A 379 -20.12 10.93 1.67
N ARG A 380 -18.81 10.68 1.51
CA ARG A 380 -17.92 11.46 0.64
C ARG A 380 -18.29 11.41 -0.84
N TYR A 381 -18.90 10.32 -1.30
CA TYR A 381 -19.15 10.08 -2.73
C TYR A 381 -20.63 10.17 -3.11
N ARG A 382 -21.52 10.29 -2.12
CA ARG A 382 -22.96 10.47 -2.31
C ARG A 382 -23.29 11.66 -3.22
N ALA A 383 -22.53 12.76 -3.12
CA ALA A 383 -22.70 13.94 -3.98
C ALA A 383 -22.39 13.66 -5.46
N ALA A 384 -21.33 12.88 -5.75
CA ALA A 384 -20.96 12.49 -7.10
C ALA A 384 -21.97 11.52 -7.74
N LEU A 385 -22.60 10.67 -6.93
CA LEU A 385 -23.71 9.83 -7.34
C LEU A 385 -24.97 10.64 -7.66
N ALA A 386 -25.29 11.62 -6.81
CA ALA A 386 -26.48 12.46 -6.98
C ALA A 386 -26.42 13.34 -8.24
N SER A 387 -25.22 13.75 -8.66
CA SER A 387 -25.01 14.56 -9.87
C SER A 387 -24.91 13.74 -11.17
N ALA A 388 -24.88 12.41 -11.08
CA ALA A 388 -24.76 11.55 -12.25
C ALA A 388 -26.05 11.55 -13.10
N PRO A 389 -25.96 11.74 -14.44
CA PRO A 389 -27.14 11.76 -15.29
C PRO A 389 -27.95 10.45 -15.22
N PRO A 390 -29.29 10.50 -15.31
CA PRO A 390 -30.13 9.30 -15.30
C PRO A 390 -29.70 8.27 -16.36
N GLY A 391 -29.71 7.00 -15.98
CA GLY A 391 -29.32 5.88 -16.84
C GLY A 391 -27.82 5.72 -17.07
N THR A 392 -26.97 6.58 -16.49
CA THR A 392 -25.50 6.42 -16.53
C THR A 392 -24.92 5.72 -15.31
N VAL A 393 -25.76 5.47 -14.30
CA VAL A 393 -25.38 4.78 -13.06
C VAL A 393 -25.86 3.33 -13.19
N PRO A 394 -24.95 2.34 -13.15
CA PRO A 394 -25.33 0.94 -13.24
C PRO A 394 -26.18 0.51 -12.03
N PRO A 395 -26.93 -0.59 -12.04
CA PRO A 395 -27.60 -1.07 -10.83
C PRO A 395 -26.61 -1.52 -9.74
N GLU A 396 -27.06 -1.51 -8.49
CA GLU A 396 -26.32 -2.12 -7.38
C GLU A 396 -26.08 -3.62 -7.63
N GLY A 397 -24.87 -4.09 -7.31
CA GLY A 397 -24.47 -5.49 -7.48
C GLY A 397 -24.42 -5.96 -8.94
N SER A 398 -24.49 -5.05 -9.91
CA SER A 398 -24.48 -5.44 -11.34
C SER A 398 -23.13 -5.91 -11.86
N VAL A 399 -22.05 -5.64 -11.12
CA VAL A 399 -20.72 -6.21 -11.33
C VAL A 399 -20.44 -7.20 -10.20
N SER A 400 -20.11 -8.45 -10.54
CA SER A 400 -19.82 -9.48 -9.54
C SER A 400 -18.34 -9.46 -9.14
N VAL A 401 -17.46 -9.35 -10.15
CA VAL A 401 -16.01 -9.34 -9.97
C VAL A 401 -15.37 -8.43 -11.00
N ALA A 402 -14.35 -7.68 -10.58
CA ALA A 402 -13.60 -6.76 -11.43
C ALA A 402 -12.11 -6.88 -11.16
N VAL A 403 -11.35 -7.20 -12.21
CA VAL A 403 -9.92 -7.45 -12.09
C VAL A 403 -9.15 -6.68 -13.18
N PRO A 404 -8.15 -5.85 -12.83
CA PRO A 404 -7.18 -5.37 -13.80
C PRO A 404 -6.35 -6.54 -14.36
N ALA A 405 -6.23 -6.69 -15.67
CA ALA A 405 -5.35 -7.68 -16.30
C ALA A 405 -3.88 -7.24 -16.35
N ARG A 406 -3.63 -5.94 -16.11
CA ARG A 406 -2.31 -5.32 -16.20
C ARG A 406 -1.25 -6.09 -15.38
N ARG A 407 -0.16 -6.47 -16.05
CA ARG A 407 1.00 -7.21 -15.49
C ARG A 407 0.66 -8.52 -14.78
N ARG A 408 -0.52 -9.09 -15.05
CA ARG A 408 -0.90 -10.41 -14.56
C ARG A 408 -0.71 -11.44 -15.66
N SER A 409 -0.20 -12.60 -15.28
CA SER A 409 -0.27 -13.83 -16.07
C SER A 409 -1.71 -14.34 -16.12
N ALA A 410 -1.98 -15.29 -17.01
CA ALA A 410 -3.29 -15.93 -17.08
C ALA A 410 -3.68 -16.61 -15.74
N ALA A 411 -2.71 -17.23 -15.06
CA ALA A 411 -2.92 -17.88 -13.77
C ALA A 411 -3.30 -16.88 -12.68
N GLU A 412 -2.55 -15.78 -12.54
CA GLU A 412 -2.86 -14.74 -11.55
C GLU A 412 -4.23 -14.10 -11.81
N LEU A 413 -4.55 -13.82 -13.07
CA LEU A 413 -5.88 -13.28 -13.41
C LEU A 413 -7.01 -14.25 -13.00
N LEU A 414 -6.85 -15.54 -13.25
CA LEU A 414 -7.82 -16.56 -12.82
C LEU A 414 -7.92 -16.66 -11.30
N ARG A 415 -6.77 -16.62 -10.60
CA ARG A 415 -6.71 -16.61 -9.13
C ARG A 415 -7.52 -15.45 -8.56
N GLU A 416 -7.31 -14.24 -9.08
CA GLU A 416 -8.02 -13.04 -8.62
C GLU A 416 -9.51 -13.09 -8.97
N VAL A 417 -9.87 -13.66 -10.13
CA VAL A 417 -11.29 -13.90 -10.45
C VAL A 417 -11.93 -14.90 -9.47
N LEU A 418 -11.23 -15.98 -9.10
CA LEU A 418 -11.73 -16.97 -8.13
C LEU A 418 -11.89 -16.34 -6.73
N LEU A 419 -10.86 -15.65 -6.23
CA LEU A 419 -10.93 -14.93 -4.96
C LEU A 419 -12.04 -13.87 -4.98
N GLY A 420 -12.17 -13.17 -6.11
CA GLY A 420 -13.23 -12.22 -6.39
C GLY A 420 -14.63 -12.82 -6.55
N LEU A 421 -14.76 -14.15 -6.55
CA LEU A 421 -16.03 -14.86 -6.48
C LEU A 421 -16.20 -15.57 -5.13
N GLU A 422 -15.35 -15.25 -4.15
CA GLU A 422 -15.25 -15.89 -2.84
C GLU A 422 -14.96 -17.41 -2.95
N ILE A 423 -14.17 -17.80 -3.95
CA ILE A 423 -13.75 -19.17 -4.19
C ILE A 423 -12.25 -19.28 -3.88
N GLU A 424 -11.92 -20.04 -2.85
CA GLU A 424 -10.52 -20.34 -2.52
C GLU A 424 -9.83 -21.11 -3.67
N PRO A 425 -8.75 -20.57 -4.26
CA PRO A 425 -8.00 -21.24 -5.31
C PRO A 425 -7.39 -22.55 -4.78
N ARG A 426 -7.53 -23.64 -5.55
CA ARG A 426 -6.90 -24.91 -5.18
C ARG A 426 -5.37 -24.77 -5.18
N ALA A 427 -4.73 -25.36 -4.18
CA ALA A 427 -3.27 -25.45 -4.13
C ALA A 427 -2.74 -26.27 -5.32
N ALA A 428 -1.91 -25.65 -6.15
CA ALA A 428 -1.24 -26.31 -7.26
C ALA A 428 -0.06 -27.16 -6.74
N GLY A 429 0.01 -28.42 -7.16
CA GLY A 429 1.14 -29.29 -6.91
C GLY A 429 2.29 -29.06 -7.91
N PRO A 430 3.44 -29.73 -7.73
CA PRO A 430 4.64 -29.50 -8.56
C PRO A 430 4.50 -29.86 -10.05
N ALA A 431 3.45 -30.58 -10.42
CA ALA A 431 3.17 -31.02 -11.79
C ALA A 431 1.92 -30.37 -12.40
N ASP A 432 1.23 -29.51 -11.64
CA ASP A 432 0.01 -28.86 -12.10
C ASP A 432 0.36 -27.55 -12.81
N ASP A 433 -0.33 -27.25 -13.91
CA ASP A 433 -0.40 -25.89 -14.45
C ASP A 433 -1.48 -25.11 -13.68
N PRO A 434 -1.12 -24.06 -12.91
CA PRO A 434 -2.09 -23.29 -12.14
C PRO A 434 -3.18 -22.66 -13.02
N ALA A 435 -2.87 -22.23 -14.25
CA ALA A 435 -3.85 -21.62 -15.14
C ALA A 435 -4.91 -22.64 -15.57
N GLU A 436 -4.50 -23.86 -15.96
CA GLU A 436 -5.44 -24.92 -16.33
C GLU A 436 -6.28 -25.37 -15.13
N LEU A 437 -5.64 -25.55 -13.97
CA LEU A 437 -6.31 -25.96 -12.73
C LEU A 437 -7.40 -24.96 -12.32
N TRP A 438 -7.07 -23.67 -12.31
CA TRP A 438 -8.00 -22.62 -11.88
C TRP A 438 -9.04 -22.29 -12.95
N ALA A 439 -8.72 -22.39 -14.24
CA ALA A 439 -9.71 -22.32 -15.32
C ALA A 439 -10.75 -23.45 -15.20
N ALA A 440 -10.31 -24.68 -14.94
CA ALA A 440 -11.21 -25.81 -14.71
C ALA A 440 -12.05 -25.64 -13.42
N GLN A 441 -11.48 -25.05 -12.38
CA GLN A 441 -12.20 -24.71 -11.14
C GLN A 441 -13.30 -23.68 -11.40
N LEU A 442 -12.99 -22.61 -12.16
CA LEU A 442 -13.95 -21.58 -12.55
C LEU A 442 -15.07 -22.17 -13.42
N ASP A 443 -14.72 -22.95 -14.45
CA ASP A 443 -15.70 -23.62 -15.31
C ASP A 443 -16.62 -24.56 -14.51
N GLY A 444 -16.06 -25.35 -13.59
CA GLY A 444 -16.82 -26.20 -12.68
C GLY A 444 -17.79 -25.43 -11.76
N PHE A 445 -17.46 -24.19 -11.39
CA PHE A 445 -18.35 -23.29 -10.68
C PHE A 445 -19.46 -22.74 -11.59
N LEU A 446 -19.12 -22.32 -12.80
CA LEU A 446 -20.06 -21.75 -13.78
C LEU A 446 -21.07 -22.79 -14.30
N ARG A 447 -20.71 -24.07 -14.38
CA ARG A 447 -21.66 -25.14 -14.75
C ARG A 447 -22.78 -25.37 -13.75
N LYS A 448 -22.64 -24.91 -12.50
CA LYS A 448 -23.71 -25.00 -11.50
C LYS A 448 -24.75 -23.92 -11.77
N PRO A 449 -26.06 -24.20 -11.61
CA PRO A 449 -27.09 -23.17 -11.72
C PRO A 449 -26.85 -22.01 -10.74
N GLY A 450 -27.28 -20.80 -11.12
CA GLY A 450 -27.19 -19.61 -10.30
C GLY A 450 -27.49 -18.35 -11.09
N ASP A 451 -27.41 -17.20 -10.41
CA ASP A 451 -27.65 -15.89 -11.01
C ASP A 451 -26.60 -15.51 -12.05
N THR A 452 -26.95 -14.56 -12.91
CA THR A 452 -26.02 -14.02 -13.91
C THR A 452 -24.82 -13.37 -13.23
N LEU A 453 -23.62 -13.82 -13.59
CA LEU A 453 -22.37 -13.25 -13.11
C LEU A 453 -21.83 -12.24 -14.11
N THR A 454 -21.38 -11.09 -13.62
CA THR A 454 -20.71 -10.09 -14.44
C THR A 454 -19.23 -10.02 -14.06
N VAL A 455 -18.36 -10.33 -15.02
CA VAL A 455 -16.90 -10.28 -14.88
C VAL A 455 -16.36 -9.10 -15.68
N VAL A 456 -15.62 -8.21 -15.02
CA VAL A 456 -14.93 -7.06 -15.66
C VAL A 456 -13.43 -7.32 -15.69
N ILE A 457 -12.82 -7.24 -16.88
CA ILE A 457 -11.38 -7.37 -17.09
C ILE A 457 -10.88 -6.09 -17.75
N ASP A 458 -10.07 -5.29 -17.06
CA ASP A 458 -9.54 -4.03 -17.62
C ASP A 458 -8.06 -4.14 -18.02
N GLY A 459 -7.69 -3.55 -19.15
CA GLY A 459 -6.31 -3.50 -19.63
C GLY A 459 -5.78 -4.85 -20.11
N LEU A 460 -6.58 -5.60 -20.89
CA LEU A 460 -6.15 -6.89 -21.44
C LEU A 460 -4.85 -6.79 -22.26
N ASP A 461 -4.65 -5.66 -22.96
CA ASP A 461 -3.42 -5.36 -23.70
C ASP A 461 -2.20 -5.12 -22.82
N GLU A 462 -2.39 -4.90 -21.52
CA GLU A 462 -1.33 -4.69 -20.54
C GLU A 462 -1.02 -5.95 -19.71
N ALA A 463 -1.66 -7.10 -20.00
CA ALA A 463 -1.31 -8.38 -19.38
C ALA A 463 0.10 -8.83 -19.76
N LEU A 464 0.73 -9.70 -18.94
CA LEU A 464 2.06 -10.23 -19.26
C LEU A 464 2.05 -10.98 -20.59
N GLU A 465 0.99 -11.77 -20.83
CA GLU A 465 0.85 -12.62 -22.00
C GLU A 465 -0.56 -12.45 -22.61
N PRO A 466 -0.88 -11.32 -23.28
CA PRO A 466 -2.25 -10.98 -23.64
C PRO A 466 -2.97 -12.05 -24.48
N PHE A 467 -2.28 -12.66 -25.46
CA PHE A 467 -2.85 -13.72 -26.29
C PHE A 467 -3.05 -15.04 -25.53
N GLN A 468 -2.15 -15.37 -24.60
CA GLN A 468 -2.31 -16.54 -23.74
C GLN A 468 -3.45 -16.34 -22.75
N THR A 469 -3.66 -15.12 -22.25
CA THR A 469 -4.82 -14.76 -21.44
C THR A 469 -6.12 -14.95 -22.23
N VAL A 470 -6.15 -14.55 -23.51
CA VAL A 470 -7.32 -14.85 -24.37
C VAL A 470 -7.58 -16.36 -24.43
N GLN A 471 -6.54 -17.18 -24.68
CA GLN A 471 -6.69 -18.63 -24.81
C GLN A 471 -7.02 -19.36 -23.50
N SER A 472 -6.38 -18.98 -22.39
CA SER A 472 -6.44 -19.73 -21.13
C SER A 472 -7.55 -19.22 -20.20
N VAL A 473 -7.96 -17.96 -20.35
CA VAL A 473 -8.98 -17.33 -19.49
C VAL A 473 -10.27 -17.10 -20.26
N LEU A 474 -10.22 -16.52 -21.46
CA LEU A 474 -11.45 -16.08 -22.16
C LEU A 474 -12.13 -17.21 -22.95
N VAL A 475 -11.36 -18.05 -23.66
CA VAL A 475 -11.93 -19.18 -24.43
C VAL A 475 -12.79 -20.10 -23.57
N PRO A 476 -12.38 -20.52 -22.35
CA PRO A 476 -13.22 -21.33 -21.47
C PRO A 476 -14.57 -20.68 -21.08
N LEU A 477 -14.69 -19.35 -21.17
CA LEU A 477 -15.92 -18.63 -20.82
C LEU A 477 -16.95 -18.56 -21.96
N THR A 478 -16.58 -18.97 -23.18
CA THR A 478 -17.44 -18.88 -24.38
C THR A 478 -18.78 -19.58 -24.21
N GLU A 479 -18.80 -20.78 -23.62
CA GLU A 479 -20.03 -21.56 -23.38
C GLU A 479 -21.01 -20.85 -22.43
N HIS A 480 -20.49 -20.04 -21.51
CA HIS A 480 -21.28 -19.35 -20.48
C HIS A 480 -21.76 -17.96 -20.93
N CYS A 481 -21.03 -17.34 -21.86
CA CYS A 481 -21.32 -16.01 -22.42
C CYS A 481 -22.29 -16.03 -23.62
N GLY A 482 -22.36 -17.13 -24.37
CA GLY A 482 -23.17 -17.22 -25.59
C GLY A 482 -24.68 -17.15 -25.30
N ALA A 483 -25.43 -16.34 -26.07
CA ALA A 483 -26.88 -16.41 -26.04
C ALA A 483 -27.30 -17.83 -26.48
N GLY A 484 -27.89 -18.60 -25.56
CA GLY A 484 -28.44 -19.91 -25.90
C GLY A 484 -29.32 -19.76 -27.13
N ALA A 485 -29.06 -20.56 -28.16
CA ALA A 485 -29.83 -20.57 -29.39
C ALA A 485 -31.32 -20.76 -29.06
N GLY A 486 -32.07 -19.67 -29.01
CA GLY A 486 -33.46 -19.67 -28.58
C GLY A 486 -34.07 -18.27 -28.60
N ALA A 487 -34.85 -18.02 -29.66
CA ALA A 487 -35.68 -16.83 -29.99
C ALA A 487 -34.94 -15.65 -30.65
N GLY A 488 -35.09 -15.34 -31.95
CA GLY A 488 -35.93 -15.90 -33.00
C GLY A 488 -35.68 -15.27 -34.40
N ALA A 489 -36.26 -15.92 -35.42
CA ALA A 489 -36.44 -15.54 -36.85
C ALA A 489 -35.18 -15.18 -37.68
N ALA A 490 -34.88 -15.81 -38.81
CA ALA A 490 -35.71 -15.81 -40.03
C ALA A 490 -35.42 -16.99 -40.98
N ALA A 491 -36.38 -17.22 -41.88
CA ALA A 491 -36.51 -18.29 -42.86
C ALA A 491 -35.35 -18.40 -43.87
N GLY A 492 -35.01 -19.65 -44.22
CA GLY A 492 -34.18 -20.02 -45.35
C GLY A 492 -34.34 -21.51 -45.66
N VAL A 493 -35.05 -21.80 -46.76
CA VAL A 493 -35.35 -23.15 -47.26
C VAL A 493 -34.07 -23.86 -47.72
N GLY A 494 -33.85 -25.09 -47.26
CA GLY A 494 -32.75 -25.94 -47.71
C GLY A 494 -32.98 -27.39 -47.29
N SER A 495 -33.49 -28.20 -48.22
CA SER A 495 -33.83 -29.61 -48.06
C SER A 495 -32.59 -30.49 -47.91
N GLY A 496 -32.61 -31.45 -46.97
CA GLY A 496 -31.56 -32.47 -46.83
C GLY A 496 -31.91 -33.46 -45.71
N SER A 497 -32.48 -34.61 -46.08
CA SER A 497 -32.90 -35.67 -45.17
C SER A 497 -31.73 -36.42 -44.52
N GLY A 498 -31.83 -36.72 -43.22
CA GLY A 498 -30.90 -37.66 -42.57
C GLY A 498 -31.11 -37.85 -41.06
N SER A 499 -32.07 -38.71 -40.70
CA SER A 499 -32.12 -39.57 -39.50
C SER A 499 -32.22 -38.95 -38.08
N VAL A 500 -33.33 -39.29 -37.42
CA VAL A 500 -33.68 -39.02 -36.02
C VAL A 500 -33.24 -40.22 -35.15
N CYS A 501 -32.71 -39.95 -33.94
CA CYS A 501 -33.06 -40.56 -32.63
C CYS A 501 -31.87 -40.51 -31.64
N GLY A 502 -31.85 -39.48 -30.80
CA GLY A 502 -31.05 -39.40 -29.58
C GLY A 502 -31.71 -38.38 -28.65
N ALA A 503 -32.41 -38.88 -27.64
CA ALA A 503 -33.32 -38.11 -26.80
C ALA A 503 -32.62 -37.05 -25.94
N GLY A 504 -33.16 -35.83 -26.01
CA GLY A 504 -33.17 -34.77 -25.00
C GLY A 504 -32.02 -34.68 -24.00
N ALA A 505 -30.97 -33.94 -24.36
CA ALA A 505 -30.22 -33.14 -23.41
C ALA A 505 -30.69 -31.69 -23.55
N ALA A 506 -31.37 -31.17 -22.53
CA ALA A 506 -31.70 -29.74 -22.45
C ALA A 506 -30.41 -28.90 -22.54
N PRO A 507 -30.42 -27.72 -23.20
CA PRO A 507 -29.26 -26.84 -23.20
C PRO A 507 -28.89 -26.47 -21.75
N GLY A 508 -27.64 -26.75 -21.39
CA GLY A 508 -27.16 -26.82 -20.01
C GLY A 508 -27.47 -25.58 -19.15
N GLY A 509 -28.06 -25.81 -17.98
CA GLY A 509 -28.45 -24.79 -16.99
C GLY A 509 -27.30 -24.29 -16.11
N GLY A 510 -26.16 -23.94 -16.72
CA GLY A 510 -25.06 -23.25 -16.05
C GLY A 510 -25.39 -21.77 -15.76
N ARG A 511 -24.61 -21.14 -14.88
CA ARG A 511 -24.67 -19.70 -14.59
C ARG A 511 -24.38 -18.89 -15.87
N PRO A 512 -25.29 -17.99 -16.28
CA PRO A 512 -25.02 -17.09 -17.40
C PRO A 512 -23.93 -16.08 -17.03
N VAL A 513 -23.04 -15.74 -17.98
CA VAL A 513 -21.95 -14.78 -17.76
C VAL A 513 -22.07 -13.55 -18.67
N ARG A 514 -21.92 -12.36 -18.08
CA ARG A 514 -21.65 -11.11 -18.78
C ARG A 514 -20.16 -10.80 -18.65
N LEU A 515 -19.49 -10.59 -19.77
CA LEU A 515 -18.06 -10.32 -19.80
C LEU A 515 -17.81 -8.91 -20.36
N LEU A 516 -17.20 -8.04 -19.56
CA LEU A 516 -16.85 -6.68 -19.95
C LEU A 516 -15.32 -6.53 -19.99
N ILE A 517 -14.78 -6.29 -21.18
CA ILE A 517 -13.32 -6.30 -21.40
C ILE A 517 -12.84 -4.95 -21.91
N GLY A 518 -11.88 -4.35 -21.22
CA GLY A 518 -11.10 -3.20 -21.68
C GLY A 518 -9.89 -3.66 -22.50
N VAL A 519 -9.78 -3.22 -23.76
CA VAL A 519 -8.66 -3.58 -24.64
C VAL A 519 -8.28 -2.42 -25.56
N ARG A 520 -6.99 -2.06 -25.64
CA ARG A 520 -6.49 -1.05 -26.59
C ARG A 520 -6.67 -1.52 -28.04
N SER A 521 -7.05 -0.59 -28.91
CA SER A 521 -6.96 -0.77 -30.35
C SER A 521 -6.56 0.53 -31.03
N SER A 522 -5.94 0.41 -32.20
CA SER A 522 -5.71 1.55 -33.08
C SER A 522 -7.04 2.15 -33.53
N ARG A 523 -7.00 3.43 -33.91
CA ARG A 523 -8.16 4.09 -34.51
C ARG A 523 -8.33 3.58 -35.94
N PRO A 524 -9.57 3.31 -36.40
CA PRO A 524 -9.79 3.01 -37.81
C PRO A 524 -9.31 4.18 -38.67
N ASP A 525 -8.52 3.88 -39.70
CA ASP A 525 -8.00 4.89 -40.61
C ASP A 525 -9.15 5.38 -41.51
N GLU A 526 -9.74 6.54 -41.20
CA GLU A 526 -10.89 7.08 -41.95
C GLU A 526 -10.54 7.40 -43.41
N GLU A 527 -9.27 7.66 -43.71
CA GLU A 527 -8.79 8.04 -45.06
C GLU A 527 -8.37 6.84 -45.93
N ARG A 528 -8.18 5.64 -45.36
CA ARG A 528 -7.76 4.44 -46.11
C ARG A 528 -8.46 3.16 -45.62
N PRO A 529 -9.76 2.99 -45.92
CA PRO A 529 -10.43 1.73 -45.66
C PRO A 529 -9.84 0.62 -46.54
N GLY A 530 -9.01 -0.27 -45.97
CA GLY A 530 -8.54 -1.49 -46.66
C GLY A 530 -7.08 -1.92 -46.45
N VAL A 531 -6.26 -1.18 -45.69
CA VAL A 531 -4.93 -1.70 -45.32
C VAL A 531 -5.11 -2.75 -44.22
N LEU A 532 -4.83 -4.03 -44.54
CA LEU A 532 -4.77 -5.12 -43.58
C LEU A 532 -3.65 -4.84 -42.57
N SER A 533 -3.98 -4.23 -41.43
CA SER A 533 -3.13 -4.30 -40.24
C SER A 533 -3.10 -5.74 -39.75
N GLU A 534 -1.96 -6.17 -39.21
CA GLU A 534 -1.87 -7.45 -38.49
C GLU A 534 -3.04 -7.60 -37.50
N PRO A 535 -3.59 -8.81 -37.30
CA PRO A 535 -4.69 -9.01 -36.38
C PRO A 535 -4.25 -8.65 -34.96
N GLY A 536 -4.58 -7.43 -34.54
CA GLY A 536 -4.30 -6.94 -33.20
C GLY A 536 -5.14 -7.69 -32.17
N LEU A 537 -4.82 -7.50 -30.89
CA LEU A 537 -5.47 -8.19 -29.77
C LEU A 537 -7.00 -8.09 -29.78
N LEU A 538 -7.57 -6.95 -30.21
CA LEU A 538 -9.02 -6.81 -30.37
C LEU A 538 -9.60 -7.80 -31.39
N ALA A 539 -8.91 -8.05 -32.50
CA ALA A 539 -9.33 -9.02 -33.50
C ALA A 539 -9.30 -10.45 -32.93
N ALA A 540 -8.26 -10.81 -32.19
CA ALA A 540 -8.18 -12.12 -31.51
C ALA A 540 -9.33 -12.33 -30.51
N VAL A 541 -9.74 -11.30 -29.76
CA VAL A 541 -10.91 -11.39 -28.86
C VAL A 541 -12.21 -11.53 -29.66
N LEU A 542 -12.35 -10.84 -30.79
CA LEU A 542 -13.52 -10.94 -31.66
C LEU A 542 -13.62 -12.30 -32.37
N GLU A 543 -12.50 -12.96 -32.66
CA GLU A 543 -12.49 -14.34 -33.16
C GLU A 543 -13.05 -15.31 -32.11
N VAL A 544 -12.74 -15.10 -30.83
CA VAL A 544 -13.28 -15.89 -29.72
C VAL A 544 -14.76 -15.54 -29.44
N PHE A 545 -15.14 -14.27 -29.59
CA PHE A 545 -16.51 -13.80 -29.37
C PHE A 545 -17.09 -13.03 -30.56
N PRO A 546 -17.52 -13.71 -31.65
CA PRO A 546 -18.04 -13.05 -32.84
C PRO A 546 -19.31 -12.21 -32.61
N GLY A 547 -20.07 -12.52 -31.55
CA GLY A 547 -21.27 -11.78 -31.14
C GLY A 547 -21.01 -10.65 -30.14
N ALA A 548 -19.75 -10.32 -29.84
CA ALA A 548 -19.43 -9.28 -28.88
C ALA A 548 -19.84 -7.89 -29.38
N SER A 549 -20.44 -7.09 -28.51
CA SER A 549 -20.68 -5.67 -28.78
C SER A 549 -19.39 -4.88 -28.56
N VAL A 550 -19.10 -3.89 -29.40
CA VAL A 550 -17.87 -3.09 -29.32
C VAL A 550 -18.20 -1.62 -29.13
N LEU A 551 -17.70 -1.02 -28.06
CA LEU A 551 -17.82 0.41 -27.78
C LEU A 551 -16.45 1.08 -27.84
N ARG A 552 -16.38 2.23 -28.51
CA ARG A 552 -15.15 3.02 -28.61
C ARG A 552 -15.17 4.20 -27.66
N THR A 553 -14.05 4.41 -26.98
CA THR A 553 -13.79 5.55 -26.09
C THR A 553 -13.14 6.72 -26.81
N ASP A 554 -12.68 6.53 -28.03
CA ASP A 554 -12.06 7.55 -28.88
C ASP A 554 -12.99 7.88 -30.06
N ASP A 555 -14.29 8.08 -29.82
CA ASP A 555 -15.21 8.60 -30.85
C ASP A 555 -15.17 10.14 -30.93
N THR A 556 -15.90 10.75 -31.85
CA THR A 556 -15.96 12.21 -31.99
C THR A 556 -16.67 12.89 -30.81
N GLY A 557 -17.63 12.21 -30.17
CA GLY A 557 -18.32 12.71 -28.98
C GLY A 557 -17.38 12.92 -27.79
N SER A 558 -16.29 12.13 -27.72
CA SER A 558 -15.30 12.25 -26.64
C SER A 558 -14.60 13.60 -26.53
N ARG A 559 -14.61 14.45 -27.57
CA ARG A 559 -14.00 15.79 -27.52
C ARG A 559 -14.73 16.72 -26.56
N GLU A 560 -16.06 16.69 -26.56
CA GLU A 560 -16.86 17.48 -25.61
C GLU A 560 -16.67 16.95 -24.19
N ASP A 561 -16.61 15.63 -24.02
CA ASP A 561 -16.33 15.00 -22.72
C ASP A 561 -14.95 15.42 -22.16
N ILE A 562 -13.93 15.58 -23.02
CA ILE A 562 -12.61 16.10 -22.60
C ILE A 562 -12.74 17.54 -22.08
N ALA A 563 -13.48 18.39 -22.79
CA ALA A 563 -13.67 19.78 -22.36
C ALA A 563 -14.41 19.86 -21.02
N ASP A 564 -15.45 19.06 -20.82
CA ASP A 564 -16.16 19.03 -19.54
C ASP A 564 -15.26 18.54 -18.39
N TYR A 565 -14.42 17.54 -18.64
CA TYR A 565 -13.44 17.05 -17.67
C TYR A 565 -12.42 18.12 -17.28
N VAL A 566 -11.79 18.79 -18.26
CA VAL A 566 -10.81 19.86 -18.00
C VAL A 566 -11.44 21.02 -17.24
N ARG A 567 -12.66 21.41 -17.63
CA ARG A 567 -13.40 22.47 -16.94
C ARG A 567 -13.66 22.12 -15.47
N ALA A 568 -14.10 20.89 -15.19
CA ALA A 568 -14.33 20.42 -13.82
C ALA A 568 -13.05 20.43 -12.97
N LEU A 569 -11.90 20.09 -13.56
CA LEU A 569 -10.61 20.19 -12.91
C LEU A 569 -10.25 21.65 -12.56
N MET A 570 -10.40 22.57 -13.51
CA MET A 570 -10.06 23.99 -13.33
C MET A 570 -10.95 24.71 -12.32
N GLU A 571 -12.25 24.38 -12.29
CA GLU A 571 -13.23 24.99 -11.38
C GLU A 571 -13.05 24.54 -9.91
N SER A 572 -12.14 23.60 -9.65
CA SER A 572 -11.90 23.05 -8.32
C SER A 572 -10.61 23.60 -7.68
N PRO A 573 -10.60 23.83 -6.36
CA PRO A 573 -9.43 24.39 -5.68
C PRO A 573 -8.21 23.46 -5.76
N PRO A 574 -6.97 24.01 -5.81
CA PRO A 574 -5.75 23.20 -5.78
C PRO A 574 -5.61 22.38 -4.49
N VAL A 575 -4.98 21.22 -4.60
CA VAL A 575 -4.84 20.23 -3.50
C VAL A 575 -4.12 20.79 -2.27
N ASP A 576 -3.14 21.69 -2.48
CA ASP A 576 -2.33 22.26 -1.39
C ASP A 576 -3.11 23.25 -0.49
N VAL A 577 -4.17 23.87 -1.03
CA VAL A 577 -5.05 24.78 -0.27
C VAL A 577 -6.10 23.99 0.52
N ALA A 578 -6.54 22.84 -0.02
CA ALA A 578 -7.49 21.95 0.65
C ALA A 578 -6.87 21.23 1.86
N ALA A 579 -5.57 20.91 1.83
CA ALA A 579 -4.86 20.32 2.95
C ALA A 579 -4.67 21.30 4.12
N ALA A 580 -4.44 22.59 3.84
CA ALA A 580 -4.31 23.63 4.87
C ALA A 580 -5.64 23.96 5.58
N ALA A 581 -6.78 23.74 4.92
CA ALA A 581 -8.12 23.92 5.49
C ALA A 581 -8.57 22.73 6.38
N GLY A 582 -7.82 21.62 6.40
CA GLY A 582 -8.16 20.39 7.11
C GLY A 582 -7.44 20.23 8.44
N THR A 583 -7.60 21.17 9.38
CA THR A 583 -7.38 20.85 10.81
C THR A 583 -8.67 20.27 11.39
N GLY A 584 -8.54 19.12 12.04
CA GLY A 584 -9.62 18.16 12.25
C GLY A 584 -10.86 18.70 12.95
N THR A 585 -12.02 18.30 12.45
CA THR A 585 -13.21 18.00 13.27
C THR A 585 -14.06 16.98 12.53
N ASP A 586 -14.09 15.74 13.04
CA ASP A 586 -15.16 14.80 12.79
C ASP A 586 -16.42 15.30 13.53
N GLY A 587 -17.41 15.79 12.79
CA GLY A 587 -18.70 16.21 13.34
C GLY A 587 -19.78 16.31 12.26
N PRO A 588 -21.02 15.83 12.49
CA PRO A 588 -22.09 15.85 11.49
C PRO A 588 -22.89 17.17 11.53
N GLY A 589 -23.18 17.73 10.35
CA GLY A 589 -24.03 18.92 10.12
C GLY A 589 -23.18 20.15 9.72
N ALA A 590 -23.49 20.94 8.69
CA ALA A 590 -24.78 21.23 8.08
C ALA A 590 -24.63 21.75 6.63
N ASP A 591 -25.68 21.52 5.84
CA ASP A 591 -26.23 22.37 4.77
C ASP A 591 -25.35 22.84 3.59
N GLY A 592 -25.45 22.07 2.49
CA GLY A 592 -26.08 22.55 1.27
C GLY A 592 -25.61 23.85 0.64
N ALA A 593 -24.42 23.84 0.02
CA ALA A 593 -24.12 24.44 -1.29
C ALA A 593 -22.62 24.33 -1.52
N ALA A 594 -22.19 23.80 -2.67
CA ALA A 594 -20.81 23.94 -3.10
C ALA A 594 -20.47 25.45 -3.13
N PRO A 595 -19.37 25.91 -2.51
CA PRO A 595 -18.97 27.30 -2.63
C PRO A 595 -18.55 27.54 -4.08
N VAL A 596 -19.40 28.24 -4.85
CA VAL A 596 -19.04 28.76 -6.16
C VAL A 596 -18.15 29.98 -5.91
N PRO A 597 -16.85 29.97 -6.29
CA PRO A 597 -16.07 31.19 -6.26
C PRO A 597 -16.63 32.17 -7.30
N PRO A 598 -16.72 33.48 -7.00
CA PRO A 598 -17.25 34.45 -7.94
C PRO A 598 -16.18 34.77 -8.99
N GLY A 599 -16.42 34.45 -10.27
CA GLY A 599 -15.78 35.18 -11.38
C GLY A 599 -15.21 34.43 -12.60
N GLY A 600 -15.11 33.09 -12.64
CA GLY A 600 -14.31 32.40 -13.69
C GLY A 600 -15.05 31.61 -14.80
N GLY A 601 -16.38 31.55 -14.80
CA GLY A 601 -17.13 30.51 -15.53
C GLY A 601 -17.11 30.55 -17.07
N ARG A 602 -16.79 31.68 -17.72
CA ARG A 602 -16.70 31.75 -19.19
C ARG A 602 -15.30 31.43 -19.71
N ASP A 603 -14.28 31.82 -18.96
CA ASP A 603 -12.88 31.68 -19.37
C ASP A 603 -12.40 30.23 -19.18
N ALA A 604 -12.80 29.56 -18.09
CA ALA A 604 -12.57 28.12 -17.88
C ALA A 604 -13.18 27.24 -18.98
N ARG A 605 -14.35 27.61 -19.51
CA ARG A 605 -14.97 26.87 -20.63
C ARG A 605 -14.20 27.06 -21.93
N ARG A 606 -13.75 28.27 -22.23
CA ARG A 606 -12.94 28.55 -23.43
C ARG A 606 -11.59 27.84 -23.36
N ALA A 607 -10.97 27.87 -22.18
CA ALA A 607 -9.76 27.14 -21.87
C ALA A 607 -9.90 25.64 -22.14
N ALA A 608 -10.91 25.03 -21.55
CA ALA A 608 -11.19 23.61 -21.71
C ALA A 608 -11.48 23.20 -23.16
N LEU A 609 -12.20 24.03 -23.92
CA LEU A 609 -12.44 23.79 -25.36
C LEU A 609 -11.14 23.86 -26.18
N THR A 610 -10.22 24.75 -25.81
CA THR A 610 -8.91 24.89 -26.46
C THR A 610 -8.04 23.66 -26.19
N VAL A 611 -7.99 23.22 -24.93
CA VAL A 611 -7.31 21.97 -24.54
C VAL A 611 -7.89 20.78 -25.28
N ALA A 612 -9.21 20.61 -25.23
CA ALA A 612 -9.89 19.51 -25.91
C ALA A 612 -9.65 19.49 -27.42
N ALA A 613 -9.51 20.66 -28.05
CA ALA A 613 -9.17 20.78 -29.46
C ALA A 613 -7.76 20.26 -29.78
N ALA A 614 -6.79 20.55 -28.92
CA ALA A 614 -5.40 20.22 -29.15
C ALA A 614 -5.06 18.76 -28.84
N VAL A 615 -5.66 18.19 -27.78
CA VAL A 615 -5.21 16.90 -27.22
C VAL A 615 -6.12 15.71 -27.53
N TRP A 616 -7.29 15.93 -28.13
CA TRP A 616 -8.21 14.84 -28.45
C TRP A 616 -7.55 13.78 -29.36
N PRO A 617 -7.76 12.48 -29.10
CA PRO A 617 -8.68 11.86 -28.14
C PRO A 617 -8.06 11.51 -26.76
N SER A 618 -6.96 12.14 -26.37
CA SER A 618 -6.19 11.79 -25.16
C SER A 618 -6.74 12.48 -23.90
N PHE A 619 -7.45 11.73 -23.05
CA PHE A 619 -7.82 12.16 -21.70
C PHE A 619 -6.60 12.27 -20.77
N LEU A 620 -5.53 11.50 -21.04
CA LEU A 620 -4.29 11.63 -20.30
C LEU A 620 -3.69 13.03 -20.48
N ASP A 621 -3.56 13.48 -21.72
CA ASP A 621 -3.00 14.79 -22.04
C ASP A 621 -3.91 15.91 -21.54
N ALA A 622 -5.23 15.72 -21.65
CA ALA A 622 -6.20 16.63 -21.07
C ALA A 622 -6.08 16.76 -19.55
N ARG A 623 -5.86 15.65 -18.84
CA ARG A 623 -5.62 15.66 -17.39
C ARG A 623 -4.37 16.43 -17.03
N LEU A 624 -3.26 16.17 -17.71
CA LEU A 624 -1.98 16.85 -17.47
C LEU A 624 -2.10 18.36 -17.76
N ALA A 625 -2.71 18.74 -18.89
CA ALA A 625 -2.96 20.13 -19.23
C ALA A 625 -3.91 20.81 -18.21
N GLY A 626 -4.97 20.12 -17.80
CA GLY A 626 -5.90 20.59 -16.77
C GLY A 626 -5.23 20.77 -15.41
N GLU A 627 -4.29 19.90 -15.03
CA GLU A 627 -3.50 20.05 -13.80
C GLU A 627 -2.55 21.25 -13.88
N GLN A 628 -1.87 21.46 -15.01
CA GLN A 628 -1.03 22.64 -15.22
C GLN A 628 -1.86 23.93 -15.16
N LEU A 629 -3.05 23.95 -15.75
CA LEU A 629 -3.97 25.08 -15.66
C LEU A 629 -4.50 25.29 -14.25
N ARG A 630 -4.85 24.22 -13.53
CA ARG A 630 -5.32 24.28 -12.14
C ARG A 630 -4.23 24.78 -11.19
N ALA A 631 -2.97 24.46 -11.46
CA ALA A 631 -1.82 24.86 -10.66
C ALA A 631 -1.25 26.23 -11.06
N ALA A 632 -1.59 26.76 -12.24
CA ALA A 632 -1.15 28.08 -12.68
C ALA A 632 -1.83 29.18 -11.85
N ALA A 633 -1.07 30.20 -11.44
CA ALA A 633 -1.65 31.34 -10.73
C ALA A 633 -2.46 32.26 -11.66
N ASP A 634 -2.19 32.24 -12.97
CA ASP A 634 -2.95 32.88 -14.04
C ASP A 634 -3.16 31.89 -15.21
N PRO A 635 -4.25 31.10 -15.17
CA PRO A 635 -4.58 30.15 -16.22
C PRO A 635 -4.87 30.80 -17.57
N ASP A 636 -5.35 32.05 -17.60
CA ASP A 636 -5.73 32.75 -18.83
C ASP A 636 -4.48 33.23 -19.59
N ALA A 637 -3.49 33.75 -18.87
CA ALA A 637 -2.19 34.08 -19.44
C ALA A 637 -1.50 32.84 -20.02
N LEU A 638 -1.56 31.71 -19.32
CA LEU A 638 -0.94 30.45 -19.77
C LEU A 638 -1.55 29.98 -21.11
N ILE A 639 -2.88 30.03 -21.24
CA ILE A 639 -3.58 29.64 -22.47
C ILE A 639 -3.35 30.61 -23.63
N ALA A 640 -3.14 31.89 -23.34
CA ALA A 640 -2.83 32.88 -24.35
C ALA A 640 -1.38 32.76 -24.87
N GLY A 641 -0.50 32.10 -24.12
CA GLY A 641 0.91 31.92 -24.44
C GLY A 641 1.14 30.93 -25.60
N PRO A 642 1.77 31.34 -26.72
CA PRO A 642 2.03 30.45 -27.85
C PRO A 642 2.95 29.28 -27.48
N GLY A 643 3.96 29.50 -26.62
CA GLY A 643 4.89 28.44 -26.22
C GLY A 643 4.22 27.29 -25.43
N TRP A 644 3.22 27.58 -24.59
CA TRP A 644 2.48 26.52 -23.91
C TRP A 644 1.56 25.76 -24.86
N LEU A 645 0.93 26.46 -25.83
CA LEU A 645 0.12 25.82 -26.86
C LEU A 645 0.95 24.88 -27.74
N ASP A 646 2.17 25.26 -28.11
CA ASP A 646 3.09 24.39 -28.85
C ASP A 646 3.40 23.11 -28.06
N LEU A 647 3.73 23.24 -26.77
CA LEU A 647 3.96 22.09 -25.88
C LEU A 647 2.71 21.22 -25.69
N LEU A 648 1.52 21.83 -25.63
CA LEU A 648 0.24 21.14 -25.58
C LEU A 648 -0.02 20.32 -26.86
N HIS A 649 0.35 20.86 -28.02
CA HIS A 649 0.26 20.15 -29.31
C HIS A 649 1.23 18.97 -29.40
N GLU A 650 2.35 19.00 -28.66
CA GLU A 650 3.22 17.83 -28.49
C GLU A 650 2.65 16.75 -27.53
N GLY A 651 1.53 17.03 -26.86
CA GLY A 651 0.84 16.12 -25.94
C GLY A 651 1.67 15.79 -24.70
N THR A 652 1.63 14.52 -24.26
CA THR A 652 2.33 14.04 -23.04
C THR A 652 3.80 14.46 -23.01
N LYS A 653 4.48 14.46 -24.16
CA LYS A 653 5.89 14.82 -24.27
C LYS A 653 6.12 16.29 -23.89
N GLY A 654 5.41 17.22 -24.53
CA GLY A 654 5.58 18.66 -24.29
C GLY A 654 5.10 19.08 -22.90
N LEU A 655 3.99 18.50 -22.43
CA LEU A 655 3.50 18.75 -21.07
C LEU A 655 4.50 18.28 -20.00
N LEU A 656 5.07 17.08 -20.16
CA LEU A 656 6.12 16.58 -19.26
C LEU A 656 7.39 17.44 -19.31
N ARG A 657 7.81 17.90 -20.50
CA ARG A 657 8.98 18.78 -20.66
C ARG A 657 8.85 20.06 -19.84
N ARG A 658 7.67 20.69 -19.90
CA ARG A 658 7.36 21.87 -19.08
C ARG A 658 7.46 21.58 -17.59
N ASP A 659 6.85 20.49 -17.14
CA ASP A 659 6.86 20.17 -15.71
C ASP A 659 8.25 19.76 -15.21
N LEU A 660 9.07 19.12 -16.05
CA LEU A 660 10.49 18.87 -15.76
C LEU A 660 11.31 20.16 -15.67
N ALA A 661 11.02 21.17 -16.49
CA ALA A 661 11.68 22.47 -16.39
C ALA A 661 11.31 23.19 -15.08
N LEU A 662 10.02 23.20 -14.74
CA LEU A 662 9.51 23.92 -13.57
C LEU A 662 9.85 23.26 -12.23
N VAL A 663 10.03 21.93 -12.19
CA VAL A 663 10.40 21.24 -10.93
C VAL A 663 11.80 21.61 -10.44
N ALA A 664 12.65 22.18 -11.31
CA ALA A 664 13.97 22.69 -10.93
C ALA A 664 13.88 23.83 -9.91
N GLU A 665 12.85 24.67 -9.99
CA GLU A 665 12.57 25.74 -9.02
C GLU A 665 12.13 25.17 -7.66
N GLU A 666 11.57 23.95 -7.65
CA GLU A 666 11.16 23.22 -6.45
C GLU A 666 12.35 22.46 -5.80
N GLY A 667 13.58 22.67 -6.29
CA GLY A 667 14.81 22.09 -5.75
C GLY A 667 15.18 20.72 -6.30
N LEU A 668 14.51 20.23 -7.35
CA LEU A 668 14.83 18.97 -8.02
C LEU A 668 15.35 19.21 -9.44
N PRO A 669 16.65 19.01 -9.72
CA PRO A 669 17.19 19.18 -11.06
C PRO A 669 16.45 18.34 -12.11
N ALA A 670 16.17 18.93 -13.28
CA ALA A 670 15.35 18.31 -14.32
C ALA A 670 15.93 16.97 -14.83
N ASP A 671 17.26 16.85 -14.90
CA ASP A 671 17.98 15.62 -15.27
C ASP A 671 17.76 14.51 -14.22
N VAL A 672 17.83 14.86 -12.93
CA VAL A 672 17.57 13.95 -11.81
C VAL A 672 16.10 13.53 -11.79
N ALA A 673 15.16 14.48 -11.95
CA ALA A 673 13.73 14.21 -12.02
C ALA A 673 13.40 13.23 -13.17
N LEU A 674 13.95 13.49 -14.36
CA LEU A 674 13.76 12.62 -15.51
C LEU A 674 14.35 11.22 -15.28
N ALA A 675 15.54 11.12 -14.67
CA ALA A 675 16.15 9.84 -14.34
C ALA A 675 15.30 9.03 -13.36
N LEU A 676 14.71 9.67 -12.34
CA LEU A 676 13.78 9.03 -11.40
C LEU A 676 12.51 8.54 -12.10
N LEU A 677 11.88 9.37 -12.95
CA LEU A 677 10.70 8.97 -13.71
C LEU A 677 11.00 7.80 -14.68
N ARG A 678 12.13 7.87 -15.38
CA ARG A 678 12.59 6.78 -16.27
C ARG A 678 12.85 5.50 -15.49
N ALA A 679 13.43 5.59 -14.30
CA ALA A 679 13.60 4.43 -13.44
C ALA A 679 12.25 3.76 -13.14
N GLY A 680 11.23 4.53 -12.74
CA GLY A 680 9.88 3.98 -12.59
C GLY A 680 9.33 3.32 -13.86
N ALA A 681 9.65 3.84 -15.05
CA ALA A 681 9.21 3.29 -16.32
C ALA A 681 9.90 1.98 -16.71
N PHE A 682 11.17 1.78 -16.38
CA PHE A 682 11.91 0.55 -16.66
C PHE A 682 11.63 -0.58 -15.64
N ALA A 683 10.94 -0.29 -14.54
CA ALA A 683 10.53 -1.31 -13.58
C ALA A 683 9.48 -2.26 -14.18
N LEU A 684 9.84 -3.53 -14.33
CA LEU A 684 9.00 -4.58 -14.95
C LEU A 684 8.04 -5.26 -13.96
N GLY A 685 8.27 -5.16 -12.64
CA GLY A 685 7.37 -5.63 -11.55
C GLY A 685 6.12 -4.75 -11.40
N ALA A 686 5.44 -4.71 -10.25
CA ALA A 686 4.32 -3.79 -10.01
C ALA A 686 4.76 -2.32 -9.98
N GLY A 687 6.02 -2.05 -9.61
CA GLY A 687 6.64 -0.73 -9.67
C GLY A 687 8.08 -0.74 -9.18
N ILE A 688 8.63 0.43 -8.86
CA ILE A 688 9.95 0.57 -8.25
C ILE A 688 9.81 0.97 -6.77
N PRO A 689 10.45 0.25 -5.83
CA PRO A 689 10.37 0.61 -4.42
C PRO A 689 11.20 1.86 -4.13
N TRP A 690 10.72 2.72 -3.21
CA TRP A 690 11.41 3.97 -2.79
C TRP A 690 12.88 3.77 -2.44
N SER A 691 13.14 2.70 -1.70
CA SER A 691 14.43 2.27 -1.13
C SER A 691 15.55 2.12 -2.19
N ASN A 692 16.62 1.39 -1.87
CA ASN A 692 17.89 1.35 -2.61
C ASN A 692 17.80 1.12 -4.14
N VAL A 693 16.74 0.49 -4.64
CA VAL A 693 16.57 0.15 -6.06
C VAL A 693 16.31 1.40 -6.91
N TRP A 694 15.43 2.30 -6.48
CA TRP A 694 15.07 3.47 -7.28
C TRP A 694 16.25 4.44 -7.46
N PRO A 695 16.98 4.83 -6.41
CA PRO A 695 18.19 5.65 -6.54
C PRO A 695 19.29 5.00 -7.37
N ALA A 696 19.50 3.68 -7.20
CA ALA A 696 20.54 2.96 -7.94
C ALA A 696 20.25 2.95 -9.44
N MET A 697 18.99 2.68 -9.82
CA MET A 697 18.59 2.64 -11.21
C MET A 697 18.56 4.04 -11.84
N ALA A 698 18.04 5.04 -11.11
CA ALA A 698 18.10 6.43 -11.54
C ALA A 698 19.54 6.91 -11.71
N GLY A 699 20.45 6.56 -10.80
CA GLY A 699 21.86 6.90 -10.90
C GLY A 699 22.56 6.25 -12.11
N ALA A 700 22.19 5.02 -12.46
CA ALA A 700 22.67 4.36 -13.66
C ALA A 700 22.18 5.06 -14.95
N LEU A 701 20.91 5.48 -14.98
CA LEU A 701 20.32 6.23 -16.10
C LEU A 701 20.90 7.65 -16.24
N LEU A 702 21.22 8.28 -15.10
CA LEU A 702 21.83 9.61 -15.03
C LEU A 702 23.32 9.58 -15.37
N GLY A 703 23.98 8.42 -15.26
CA GLY A 703 25.43 8.27 -15.42
C GLY A 703 26.25 8.72 -14.20
N ARG A 704 25.59 9.10 -13.10
CA ARG A 704 26.19 9.46 -11.81
C ARG A 704 25.23 9.12 -10.66
N PRO A 705 25.72 8.84 -9.44
CA PRO A 705 24.85 8.65 -8.28
C PRO A 705 23.91 9.84 -8.07
N VAL A 706 22.66 9.56 -7.68
CA VAL A 706 21.72 10.60 -7.26
C VAL A 706 22.18 11.16 -5.91
N GLU A 707 22.38 12.47 -5.85
CA GLU A 707 22.70 13.18 -4.61
C GLU A 707 21.45 13.25 -3.72
N GLN A 708 21.60 12.94 -2.42
CA GLN A 708 20.50 12.96 -1.44
C GLN A 708 19.22 12.27 -1.95
N PRO A 709 19.28 10.96 -2.25
CA PRO A 709 18.22 10.28 -3.00
C PRO A 709 16.85 10.30 -2.32
N ASP A 710 16.81 10.20 -0.99
CA ASP A 710 15.55 10.26 -0.24
C ASP A 710 14.88 11.64 -0.35
N GLU A 711 15.67 12.72 -0.33
CA GLU A 711 15.17 14.08 -0.53
C GLU A 711 14.69 14.27 -1.98
N ALA A 712 15.46 13.79 -2.96
CA ALA A 712 15.08 13.88 -4.37
C ALA A 712 13.76 13.15 -4.68
N ILE A 713 13.57 11.93 -4.15
CA ILE A 713 12.31 11.17 -4.30
C ILE A 713 11.17 11.85 -3.52
N ALA A 714 11.42 12.34 -2.30
CA ALA A 714 10.40 13.06 -1.54
C ALA A 714 9.95 14.36 -2.21
N THR A 715 10.86 15.08 -2.86
CA THR A 715 10.54 16.27 -3.66
C THR A 715 9.77 15.89 -4.91
N LEU A 716 10.20 14.86 -5.65
CA LEU A 716 9.47 14.34 -6.81
C LEU A 716 8.01 14.02 -6.47
N LEU A 717 7.77 13.32 -5.36
CA LEU A 717 6.42 12.88 -4.95
C LEU A 717 5.55 13.98 -4.32
N ARG A 718 6.14 15.10 -3.90
CA ARG A 718 5.40 16.29 -3.44
C ARG A 718 5.20 17.34 -4.54
N SER A 719 6.02 17.29 -5.59
CA SER A 719 5.99 18.22 -6.71
C SER A 719 4.83 17.98 -7.67
N ARG A 720 4.74 18.84 -8.69
CA ARG A 720 3.90 18.63 -9.89
C ARG A 720 4.10 17.27 -10.58
N LEU A 721 5.28 16.65 -10.43
CA LEU A 721 5.60 15.38 -11.07
C LEU A 721 4.90 14.18 -10.40
N ALA A 722 4.33 14.36 -9.20
CA ALA A 722 3.55 13.33 -8.53
C ALA A 722 2.38 12.82 -9.41
N GLY A 723 1.74 13.72 -10.17
CA GLY A 723 0.62 13.38 -11.08
C GLY A 723 1.03 12.50 -12.28
N TYR A 724 2.32 12.29 -12.50
CA TYR A 724 2.88 11.39 -13.51
C TYR A 724 3.14 9.99 -12.97
N LEU A 725 3.04 9.79 -11.65
CA LEU A 725 3.25 8.51 -10.99
C LEU A 725 1.92 7.97 -10.44
N ALA A 726 1.84 6.65 -10.36
CA ALA A 726 0.89 5.91 -9.56
C ALA A 726 1.67 5.00 -8.62
N HIS A 727 1.06 4.61 -7.50
CA HIS A 727 1.63 3.65 -6.59
C HIS A 727 0.90 2.30 -6.64
N ASP A 728 1.58 1.26 -6.23
CA ASP A 728 1.12 -0.13 -6.16
C ASP A 728 1.77 -0.82 -4.96
N HIS A 729 1.45 -2.09 -4.72
CA HIS A 729 2.11 -2.90 -3.69
C HIS A 729 2.86 -4.10 -4.30
N GLU A 730 4.06 -4.38 -3.79
CA GLU A 730 4.87 -5.54 -4.17
C GLU A 730 5.79 -5.92 -3.00
N ASP A 731 5.85 -7.20 -2.66
CA ASP A 731 6.68 -7.74 -1.56
C ASP A 731 6.58 -6.93 -0.26
N ASP A 732 5.34 -6.70 0.21
CA ASP A 732 5.00 -5.92 1.41
C ASP A 732 5.37 -4.43 1.36
N ARG A 733 5.78 -3.90 0.20
CA ARG A 733 6.20 -2.50 0.05
C ARG A 733 5.33 -1.70 -0.92
N LEU A 734 5.25 -0.40 -0.68
CA LEU A 734 4.76 0.55 -1.67
C LEU A 734 5.79 0.71 -2.79
N VAL A 735 5.33 0.57 -4.02
CA VAL A 735 6.15 0.74 -5.23
C VAL A 735 5.53 1.79 -6.16
N TYR A 736 6.36 2.46 -6.95
CA TYR A 736 5.98 3.58 -7.79
C TYR A 736 6.18 3.28 -9.27
N ARG A 737 5.30 3.79 -10.12
CA ARG A 737 5.38 3.59 -11.57
C ARG A 737 4.73 4.73 -12.32
N PRO A 738 4.98 4.87 -13.64
CA PRO A 738 4.21 5.81 -14.45
C PRO A 738 2.71 5.55 -14.32
N ALA A 739 1.94 6.64 -14.17
CA ALA A 739 0.50 6.59 -13.97
C ALA A 739 -0.25 5.97 -15.17
N HIS A 740 0.38 5.93 -16.34
CA HIS A 740 -0.23 5.44 -17.57
C HIS A 740 0.79 4.82 -18.52
N GLN A 741 0.39 3.79 -19.29
CA GLN A 741 1.27 3.07 -20.22
C GLN A 741 1.92 3.97 -21.28
N ARG A 742 1.14 4.87 -21.92
CA ARG A 742 1.67 5.90 -22.84
C ARG A 742 2.81 6.73 -22.24
N LEU A 743 2.73 7.09 -20.96
CA LEU A 743 3.80 7.81 -20.30
C LEU A 743 5.04 6.93 -20.11
N ALA A 744 4.85 5.65 -19.76
CA ALA A 744 5.95 4.69 -19.71
C ALA A 744 6.65 4.55 -21.08
N GLU A 745 5.88 4.45 -22.17
CA GLU A 745 6.40 4.40 -23.55
C GLU A 745 7.27 5.64 -23.88
N VAL A 746 6.79 6.84 -23.54
CA VAL A 746 7.52 8.10 -23.73
C VAL A 746 8.81 8.15 -22.90
N LEU A 747 8.76 7.69 -21.65
CA LEU A 747 9.93 7.69 -20.76
C LEU A 747 10.98 6.67 -21.18
N GLN A 748 10.56 5.50 -21.66
CA GLN A 748 11.44 4.40 -22.08
C GLN A 748 12.15 4.66 -23.42
N ASP A 749 11.57 5.48 -24.31
CA ASP A 749 12.18 5.77 -25.61
C ASP A 749 13.34 6.78 -25.47
N PRO A 750 14.61 6.34 -25.67
CA PRO A 750 15.76 7.22 -25.50
C PRO A 750 15.86 8.29 -26.60
N ARG A 751 15.09 8.17 -27.69
CA ARG A 751 15.04 9.16 -28.77
C ARG A 751 14.18 10.38 -28.41
N GLN A 752 13.36 10.25 -27.37
CA GLN A 752 12.56 11.36 -26.87
C GLN A 752 13.48 12.32 -26.14
N ASP A 753 13.59 13.52 -26.71
CA ASP A 753 14.18 14.65 -26.02
C ASP A 753 13.12 15.19 -25.04
N LEU A 754 13.40 15.07 -23.74
CA LEU A 754 12.47 15.37 -22.65
C LEU A 754 12.99 16.47 -21.71
N LEU A 755 14.20 16.98 -21.96
CA LEU A 755 14.71 18.16 -21.29
C LEU A 755 14.53 19.35 -22.25
N MET A 756 14.20 20.51 -21.70
CA MET A 756 14.13 21.75 -22.47
C MET A 756 15.51 22.39 -22.53
N ALA A 757 15.78 23.16 -23.59
CA ALA A 757 16.98 24.00 -23.62
C ALA A 757 16.86 25.09 -22.53
N ALA A 758 17.99 25.54 -21.98
CA ALA A 758 18.00 26.50 -20.86
C ALA A 758 17.23 27.81 -21.15
N ALA A 759 17.20 28.26 -22.41
CA ALA A 759 16.43 29.42 -22.83
C ALA A 759 14.91 29.17 -22.82
N GLU A 760 14.46 28.02 -23.32
CA GLU A 760 13.04 27.63 -23.31
C GLU A 760 12.57 27.33 -21.87
N ALA A 761 13.45 26.78 -21.03
CA ALA A 761 13.19 26.57 -19.61
C ALA A 761 13.05 27.90 -18.85
N ALA A 762 13.87 28.91 -19.17
CA ALA A 762 13.77 30.25 -18.60
C ALA A 762 12.46 30.95 -19.01
N GLU A 763 12.02 30.82 -20.27
CA GLU A 763 10.71 31.35 -20.70
C GLU A 763 9.55 30.63 -19.99
N ALA A 764 9.66 29.32 -19.79
CA ALA A 764 8.66 28.56 -19.04
C ALA A 764 8.58 28.99 -17.56
N ALA A 765 9.72 29.31 -16.95
CA ALA A 765 9.90 29.82 -15.59
C ALA A 765 9.41 31.27 -15.44
N GLU A 766 9.78 32.18 -16.34
CA GLU A 766 9.34 33.59 -16.34
C GLU A 766 7.81 33.71 -16.50
N ALA A 767 7.20 32.84 -17.31
CA ALA A 767 5.74 32.75 -17.41
C ALA A 767 5.08 32.26 -16.09
N ALA A 768 5.80 31.52 -15.24
CA ALA A 768 5.36 31.11 -13.91
C ALA A 768 5.62 32.19 -12.84
N GLU A 769 6.72 32.93 -12.91
CA GLU A 769 7.01 34.05 -11.99
C GLU A 769 6.09 35.27 -12.21
N ALA A 770 5.78 35.60 -13.46
CA ALA A 770 4.76 36.61 -13.79
C ALA A 770 3.37 36.23 -13.22
N SER A 771 3.14 34.92 -13.06
CA SER A 771 1.96 34.34 -12.44
C SER A 771 1.99 34.44 -10.90
N ALA A 772 3.16 34.22 -10.27
CA ALA A 772 3.34 34.33 -8.82
C ALA A 772 3.31 35.77 -8.28
N ALA A 773 3.83 36.74 -9.06
CA ALA A 773 3.83 38.16 -8.67
C ALA A 773 2.41 38.78 -8.57
N GLY A 774 1.42 38.22 -9.27
CA GLY A 774 0.01 38.62 -9.17
C GLY A 774 -0.65 38.26 -7.84
N ALA A 775 -0.19 37.21 -7.16
CA ALA A 775 -0.75 36.76 -5.88
C ALA A 775 -0.34 37.65 -4.69
N ALA A 776 0.80 38.34 -4.76
CA ALA A 776 1.26 39.26 -3.71
C ALA A 776 0.60 40.66 -3.79
N GLY A 777 -0.09 40.98 -4.89
CA GLY A 777 -0.67 42.30 -5.16
C GLY A 777 -2.11 42.51 -4.69
N ALA A 778 -2.81 41.47 -4.23
CA ALA A 778 -4.23 41.54 -3.89
C ALA A 778 -4.50 41.40 -2.38
N ALA A 779 -4.02 42.37 -1.59
CA ALA A 779 -4.60 42.66 -0.28
C ALA A 779 -5.71 43.71 -0.46
N PRO A 780 -6.97 43.47 -0.02
CA PRO A 780 -8.03 44.45 -0.15
C PRO A 780 -7.77 45.60 0.81
N GLY A 781 -7.52 46.79 0.25
CA GLY A 781 -7.39 48.03 0.99
C GLY A 781 -8.62 48.29 1.85
N ALA A 782 -8.36 48.56 3.13
CA ALA A 782 -9.38 48.98 4.09
C ALA A 782 -10.16 50.19 3.57
N SER A 783 -11.47 50.01 3.47
CA SER A 783 -12.45 51.06 3.25
C SER A 783 -12.32 52.14 4.33
N ARG A 784 -11.89 53.34 3.97
CA ARG A 784 -12.14 54.54 4.76
C ARG A 784 -13.61 54.91 4.60
N THR A 785 -14.36 54.75 5.67
CA THR A 785 -15.70 55.29 5.86
C THR A 785 -15.67 56.82 5.81
N GLU A 786 -16.40 57.40 4.86
CA GLU A 786 -16.78 58.81 4.86
C GLU A 786 -17.80 59.05 5.98
N ASP A 787 -17.47 59.99 6.87
CA ASP A 787 -18.32 60.52 7.92
C ASP A 787 -18.94 61.84 7.43
N PRO A 788 -20.28 61.96 7.31
CA PRO A 788 -20.92 63.17 6.84
C PRO A 788 -21.49 63.95 8.03
N ASP A 789 -20.70 64.82 8.66
CA ASP A 789 -21.26 65.99 9.34
C ASP A 789 -20.21 67.03 9.76
N GLY A 790 -20.40 68.26 9.27
CA GLY A 790 -20.27 69.43 10.13
C GLY A 790 -18.93 70.20 10.22
N ARG A 791 -18.91 71.32 9.48
CA ARG A 791 -18.47 72.67 9.90
C ARG A 791 -17.01 73.10 9.67
N ASN A 792 -16.89 74.01 8.69
CA ASN A 792 -16.21 75.31 8.74
C ASN A 792 -15.00 75.48 9.69
N ALA A 793 -13.82 75.79 9.12
CA ALA A 793 -13.27 77.14 9.16
C ALA A 793 -11.92 77.26 8.42
N ALA A 794 -11.89 78.19 7.47
CA ALA A 794 -10.85 79.20 7.21
C ALA A 794 -9.36 78.78 7.06
N GLY A 795 -8.88 78.92 5.81
CA GLY A 795 -7.90 79.97 5.49
C GLY A 795 -6.42 79.53 5.39
N PRO A 796 -5.61 80.25 4.58
CA PRO A 796 -4.68 79.60 3.65
C PRO A 796 -3.19 80.01 3.83
N ARG A 797 -2.34 79.40 3.00
CA ARG A 797 -1.04 79.84 2.43
C ARG A 797 0.23 79.12 2.93
N GLU A 798 0.77 78.32 2.01
CA GLU A 798 2.09 78.49 1.35
C GLU A 798 3.40 78.32 2.19
N PRO A 799 4.56 78.14 1.53
CA PRO A 799 5.40 76.94 1.70
C PRO A 799 6.82 77.26 2.21
N GLU A 800 7.66 76.26 2.54
CA GLU A 800 9.10 76.26 2.21
C GLU A 800 9.86 75.00 2.69
N ALA A 801 10.67 74.50 1.75
CA ALA A 801 12.03 73.96 1.78
C ALA A 801 12.79 73.60 3.09
N ALA A 802 13.61 72.54 2.91
CA ALA A 802 14.88 72.16 3.56
C ALA A 802 14.78 71.74 5.06
N GLU A 803 15.44 70.69 5.53
CA GLU A 803 16.71 70.03 5.19
C GLU A 803 16.61 68.50 5.06
#